data_AF-A0A944KAC9-F1
#
_entry.id   AF-A0A944KAC9-F1
#
_cell.length_a   1.000
_cell.length_b   1.000
_cell.length_c   1.000
_cell.angle_alpha   90.00
_cell.angle_beta   90.00
_cell.angle_gamma   90.00
#
_symmetry.space_group_name_H-M   'P 1'
#
loop_
_entity.id
_entity.type
_entity.pdbx_description
1 polymer ?
#
loop_
_entity_poly.entity_id
_entity_poly.type
_entity_poly.pdbx_seq_one_letter_code
_entity_poly.pdbx_strand_id
1 'polypeptide(L)'
;MDSLAKSQENDGRIKTGETLIPGVRVRIARSNDDPLDAGNAAGLLVDGNGTILGCTPAAETLLHRRADDLCGRRVRDLLADPGRWRDVMAQRDGPVWEGRAVVREGGGGESEVMFRVLPLDRGQPDRQASRFFLLGAPWALVLKWRQDHAFMQELFLQERVGFAVFDRELRLVRTNTQLLPYTGVPPDLSGLRLAEFLWPEDARVIDEQLGKVLTTGTPLVAMDALVRTRVDPGRGRIMALSAFRLQESDGRVMGVTALFTDVTEQRGARERLDLLHRVTAVLGNSLSVAETTQDLADVLVPVLADLAAVDIAEAVFAHEEPGAEHQRHHVMRRAAVAGGAGAGRLPTGGSMRVDVGGGLRGRVWPRLAEQPSADAEGDTGADAWPGSLPGPGIHSAMSALLRARGRLLGRVTVWRDGDRAPFGADDLDLLEEIASRAALVVDNARRYARERHASVSLQRSLLPPMTTETAAVQSSSVYLPTDTAGGVSGDWFDVIPLSSARVALVVGDVVGHGLQATAMMGRLRTAVRTLADLDLEPDELLTHLDDLVSQLTVENSSYENGTQAPERRSAYDSFGATCLYVTYDPVSRQCAMASAGHPPPALVAPDGTVGYVDVSPGPPLGVGGLPFEPVEMEVEPGSVLALYTDGLVERPQADLDEGMAALKSRLAAADVLARPLREVGREVVADLAPSPLSDDVTLLLARTRGVPAQDSVMWVLEPDPAVVADARALVVGQLSRWDLDELVFTTELVASELVTNAIRYAGGGPVELKLIRTTTLICEVSDPSSTQPRMRRARATEEGGRGLFLIAQLTERWGSRYTRHGKTIWTEQTLPGAP
;
A
#
# COMPACT_ATOMS: atom_id res chain seq x y z
N MET A 1 71.01 71.17 13.70
CA MET A 1 69.76 71.92 13.49
C MET A 1 68.66 71.01 13.99
N ASP A 2 68.43 71.02 15.31
CA ASP A 2 67.36 71.81 15.95
C ASP A 2 66.01 71.08 15.79
N SER A 3 65.17 70.85 16.78
CA SER A 3 65.20 71.05 18.23
C SER A 3 64.05 70.19 18.79
N LEU A 4 64.28 69.31 19.75
CA LEU A 4 63.77 69.43 21.14
C LEU A 4 62.52 70.32 21.36
N ALA A 5 61.46 69.64 21.80
CA ALA A 5 60.55 69.97 22.91
C ALA A 5 59.80 71.32 22.93
N LYS A 6 58.47 71.24 22.71
CA LYS A 6 57.39 71.90 23.49
C LYS A 6 56.04 71.40 22.95
N SER A 7 55.26 70.68 23.77
CA SER A 7 54.14 71.20 24.57
C SER A 7 52.93 71.59 23.71
N GLN A 8 51.88 70.77 23.75
CA GLN A 8 50.50 71.23 23.98
C GLN A 8 49.58 70.02 24.16
N GLU A 9 49.24 69.77 25.42
CA GLU A 9 47.94 69.22 25.82
C GLU A 9 46.83 69.99 25.09
N ASN A 10 45.91 69.28 24.44
CA ASN A 10 44.70 69.88 23.93
C ASN A 10 43.48 69.02 24.29
N ASP A 11 43.05 69.22 25.54
CA ASP A 11 41.68 69.52 25.96
C ASP A 11 40.54 68.86 25.16
N GLY A 12 40.39 67.55 25.32
CA GLY A 12 39.15 66.84 25.07
C GLY A 12 38.20 67.01 26.26
N ARG A 13 37.61 68.19 26.43
CA ARG A 13 36.56 68.50 27.42
C ARG A 13 35.38 67.53 27.27
N ILE A 14 35.41 66.44 28.01
CA ILE A 14 34.19 65.73 28.40
C ILE A 14 33.51 66.65 29.41
N LYS A 15 32.39 67.26 28.99
CA LYS A 15 31.54 68.10 29.84
C LYS A 15 31.11 67.30 31.06
N THR A 16 31.84 67.46 32.16
CA THR A 16 31.35 67.21 33.51
C THR A 16 30.18 68.16 33.73
N GLY A 17 28.96 67.67 33.52
CA GLY A 17 27.77 68.30 34.04
C GLY A 17 27.86 68.27 35.56
N GLU A 18 28.45 69.30 36.14
CA GLU A 18 28.43 69.54 37.57
C GLU A 18 27.02 70.01 37.94
N THR A 19 26.23 69.10 38.50
CA THR A 19 25.10 69.48 39.35
C THR A 19 25.39 68.96 40.74
N LEU A 20 26.43 69.53 41.35
CA LEU A 20 26.85 69.21 42.71
C LEU A 20 26.41 70.32 43.65
N ILE A 21 25.75 69.94 44.75
CA ILE A 21 25.50 70.81 45.90
C ILE A 21 26.87 71.37 46.36
N PRO A 22 27.03 72.69 46.59
CA PRO A 22 28.33 73.27 46.93
C PRO A 22 28.94 72.62 48.18
N GLY A 23 30.15 72.04 48.07
CA GLY A 23 30.97 71.62 49.21
C GLY A 23 31.07 70.12 49.52
N VAL A 24 30.57 69.22 48.66
CA VAL A 24 30.67 67.75 48.84
C VAL A 24 31.38 67.12 47.63
N ARG A 25 32.54 66.48 47.83
CA ARG A 25 33.14 65.57 46.82
C ARG A 25 32.91 64.13 47.25
N VAL A 26 32.06 63.42 46.50
CA VAL A 26 31.93 61.96 46.63
C VAL A 26 32.61 61.33 45.42
N ARG A 27 33.60 60.46 45.64
CA ARG A 27 34.14 59.60 44.58
C ARG A 27 33.23 58.39 44.46
N ILE A 28 32.48 58.30 43.37
CA ILE A 28 31.62 57.15 43.07
C ILE A 28 32.01 56.63 41.68
N ALA A 29 32.23 55.33 41.57
CA ALA A 29 32.44 54.66 40.29
C ALA A 29 31.11 54.65 39.54
N ARG A 30 31.07 55.30 38.36
CA ARG A 30 29.88 55.36 37.52
C ARG A 30 29.52 53.96 37.04
N SER A 31 28.36 53.47 37.43
CA SER A 31 27.67 52.37 36.74
C SER A 31 26.47 53.02 36.06
N ASN A 32 26.62 53.38 34.79
CA ASN A 32 25.77 54.32 34.06
C ASN A 32 24.28 53.97 33.97
N ASP A 33 23.84 52.82 34.50
CA ASP A 33 22.46 52.34 34.39
C ASP A 33 21.73 52.14 35.73
N ASP A 34 22.37 52.19 36.91
CA ASP A 34 21.63 52.06 38.19
C ASP A 34 20.78 53.33 38.44
N PRO A 35 19.44 53.23 38.56
CA PRO A 35 18.58 54.38 38.83
C PRO A 35 18.82 55.03 40.20
N LEU A 36 19.64 54.42 41.07
CA LEU A 36 20.12 54.98 42.33
C LEU A 36 21.61 55.37 42.30
N ASP A 37 22.22 55.52 41.11
CA ASP A 37 23.54 56.16 40.95
C ASP A 37 23.40 57.70 40.98
N ALA A 38 24.39 58.37 41.56
CA ALA A 38 24.35 59.80 41.89
C ALA A 38 24.27 60.73 40.66
N GLY A 39 24.51 60.21 39.46
CA GLY A 39 24.43 60.97 38.21
C GLY A 39 22.99 61.23 37.72
N ASN A 40 22.05 60.33 38.01
CA ASN A 40 20.68 60.38 37.48
C ASN A 40 19.59 60.37 38.58
N ALA A 41 19.92 60.04 39.82
CA ALA A 41 18.96 59.93 40.92
C ALA A 41 18.64 61.29 41.58
N ALA A 42 17.45 61.40 42.19
CA ALA A 42 17.07 62.53 43.02
C ALA A 42 17.86 62.54 44.34
N GLY A 43 18.91 63.37 44.42
CA GLY A 43 19.72 63.55 45.61
C GLY A 43 19.18 64.59 46.60
N LEU A 44 19.13 64.23 47.89
CA LEU A 44 18.93 65.14 49.04
C LEU A 44 20.10 65.03 50.02
N LEU A 45 20.70 66.17 50.37
CA LEU A 45 21.69 66.26 51.44
C LEU A 45 20.99 66.62 52.75
N VAL A 46 21.22 65.83 53.80
CA VAL A 46 20.47 65.90 55.05
C VAL A 46 21.42 65.91 56.25
N ASP A 47 21.11 66.68 57.28
CA ASP A 47 21.86 66.70 58.55
C ASP A 47 21.50 65.53 59.49
N GLY A 48 22.17 65.45 60.64
CA GLY A 48 21.96 64.38 61.62
C GLY A 48 20.57 64.37 62.27
N ASN A 49 19.78 65.44 62.11
CA ASN A 49 18.43 65.58 62.64
C ASN A 49 17.33 65.30 61.59
N GLY A 50 17.73 65.02 60.35
CA GLY A 50 16.81 64.77 59.23
C GLY A 50 16.37 66.04 58.51
N THR A 51 17.09 67.16 58.65
CA THR A 51 16.79 68.44 57.97
C THR A 51 17.49 68.50 56.61
N ILE A 52 16.77 68.87 55.55
CA ILE A 52 17.31 68.96 54.19
C ILE A 52 18.17 70.22 54.08
N LEU A 53 19.47 70.04 53.82
CA LEU A 53 20.47 71.09 53.65
C LEU A 53 20.62 71.50 52.17
N GLY A 54 20.25 70.63 51.25
CA GLY A 54 20.32 70.89 49.81
C GLY A 54 19.70 69.75 49.01
N CYS A 55 19.25 70.05 47.79
CA CYS A 55 18.69 69.06 46.88
C CYS A 55 19.27 69.23 45.48
N THR A 56 19.14 68.18 44.68
CA THR A 56 19.46 68.19 43.25
C THR A 56 18.22 68.59 42.43
N PRO A 57 18.37 69.10 41.20
CA PRO A 57 17.22 69.39 40.32
C PRO A 57 16.34 68.17 40.00
N ALA A 58 16.93 66.97 39.98
CA ALA A 58 16.18 65.72 39.84
C ALA A 58 15.25 65.48 41.05
N ALA A 59 15.65 65.91 42.26
CA ALA A 59 14.80 65.86 43.45
C ALA A 59 13.68 66.90 43.43
N GLU A 60 13.91 68.08 42.86
CA GLU A 60 12.83 69.06 42.65
C GLU A 60 11.76 68.53 41.70
N THR A 61 12.21 67.82 40.65
CA THR A 61 11.34 67.21 39.64
C THR A 61 10.56 66.03 40.23
N LEU A 62 11.22 65.12 40.94
CA LEU A 62 10.60 63.96 41.57
C LEU A 62 9.57 64.34 42.64
N LEU A 63 9.83 65.39 43.41
CA LEU A 63 8.96 65.82 44.51
C LEU A 63 7.95 66.91 44.08
N HIS A 64 8.04 67.39 42.84
CA HIS A 64 7.30 68.53 42.32
C HIS A 64 7.36 69.77 43.24
N ARG A 65 8.54 70.06 43.81
CA ARG A 65 8.79 71.16 44.75
C ARG A 65 10.13 71.82 44.46
N ARG A 66 10.22 73.14 44.55
CA ARG A 66 11.49 73.86 44.37
C ARG A 66 12.42 73.67 45.56
N ALA A 67 13.72 73.83 45.33
CA ALA A 67 14.77 73.70 46.32
C ALA A 67 14.55 74.60 47.54
N ASP A 68 14.07 75.82 47.30
CA ASP A 68 13.75 76.80 48.34
C ASP A 68 12.61 76.32 49.27
N ASP A 69 11.69 75.50 48.76
CA ASP A 69 10.59 74.92 49.55
C ASP A 69 11.00 73.64 50.28
N LEU A 70 12.04 72.95 49.81
CA LEU A 70 12.55 71.69 50.37
C LEU A 70 13.63 71.93 51.44
N CYS A 71 14.51 72.92 51.24
CA CYS A 71 15.60 73.22 52.16
C CYS A 71 15.07 73.78 53.49
N GLY A 72 15.58 73.27 54.62
CA GLY A 72 15.12 73.61 55.97
C GLY A 72 13.91 72.82 56.48
N ARG A 73 13.22 72.04 55.62
CA ARG A 73 12.21 71.07 56.06
C ARG A 73 12.84 69.78 56.56
N ARG A 74 12.10 69.03 57.37
CA ARG A 74 12.52 67.67 57.77
C ARG A 74 12.05 66.67 56.73
N VAL A 75 12.89 65.70 56.37
CA VAL A 75 12.56 64.63 55.41
C VAL A 75 11.31 63.85 55.86
N ARG A 76 11.11 63.69 57.18
CA ARG A 76 9.91 63.04 57.74
C ARG A 76 8.59 63.71 57.33
N ASP A 77 8.62 65.01 57.05
CA ASP A 77 7.43 65.80 56.69
C ASP A 77 7.08 65.63 55.21
N LEU A 78 7.99 65.05 54.42
CA LEU A 78 7.75 64.68 53.03
C LEU A 78 7.08 63.31 52.91
N LEU A 79 7.14 62.47 53.95
CA LEU A 79 6.51 61.15 53.94
C LEU A 79 4.98 61.24 54.03
N ALA A 80 4.28 60.37 53.32
CA ALA A 80 2.84 60.20 53.42
C ALA A 80 2.39 59.79 54.84
N ASP A 81 3.19 58.99 55.52
CA ASP A 81 3.07 58.67 56.94
C ASP A 81 4.36 59.06 57.69
N PRO A 82 4.36 60.18 58.44
CA PRO A 82 5.52 60.65 59.20
C PRO A 82 5.98 59.70 60.31
N GLY A 83 5.10 58.78 60.77
CA GLY A 83 5.39 57.81 61.84
C GLY A 83 6.40 56.74 61.41
N ARG A 84 6.39 56.36 60.12
CA ARG A 84 7.31 55.39 59.51
C ARG A 84 8.76 55.87 59.40
N TRP A 85 9.04 57.16 59.65
CA TRP A 85 10.40 57.68 59.64
C TRP A 85 11.33 56.97 60.64
N ARG A 86 10.81 56.57 61.81
CA ARG A 86 11.58 55.79 62.79
C ARG A 86 11.94 54.40 62.25
N ASP A 87 11.02 53.74 61.57
CA ASP A 87 11.23 52.40 61.00
C ASP A 87 12.20 52.45 59.81
N VAL A 88 12.07 53.46 58.96
CA VAL A 88 12.97 53.75 57.83
C VAL A 88 14.42 54.01 58.28
N MET A 89 14.60 54.67 59.43
CA MET A 89 15.91 54.94 60.02
C MET A 89 16.43 53.81 60.92
N ALA A 90 15.57 52.88 61.33
CA ALA A 90 15.92 51.71 62.16
C ALA A 90 16.51 50.55 61.35
N GLN A 91 16.28 50.47 60.03
CA GLN A 91 16.84 49.47 59.09
C GLN A 91 18.34 49.70 58.77
N ARG A 92 19.14 50.07 59.77
CA ARG A 92 20.50 50.57 59.62
C ARG A 92 21.53 49.43 59.63
N ASP A 93 21.43 48.51 58.68
CA ASP A 93 22.40 47.42 58.54
C ASP A 93 23.52 47.82 57.57
N GLY A 94 24.58 48.43 58.12
CA GLY A 94 25.83 48.72 57.41
C GLY A 94 26.04 50.18 56.97
N PRO A 95 27.19 50.48 56.33
CA PRO A 95 27.57 51.84 55.94
C PRO A 95 26.79 52.39 54.74
N VAL A 96 26.00 51.58 54.02
CA VAL A 96 25.05 52.04 52.99
C VAL A 96 23.80 51.18 53.14
N TRP A 97 22.62 51.78 53.22
CA TRP A 97 21.37 51.03 53.29
C TRP A 97 20.32 51.60 52.34
N GLU A 98 19.36 50.76 51.99
CA GLU A 98 18.32 51.03 51.01
C GLU A 98 16.95 50.76 51.62
N GLY A 99 15.96 51.59 51.31
CA GLY A 99 14.60 51.45 51.82
C GLY A 99 13.54 52.00 50.87
N ARG A 100 12.27 51.75 51.21
CA ARG A 100 11.10 52.22 50.45
C ARG A 100 10.26 53.16 51.28
N ALA A 101 9.76 54.22 50.65
CA ALA A 101 8.92 55.22 51.28
C ALA A 101 7.90 55.78 50.28
N VAL A 102 6.72 56.14 50.77
CA VAL A 102 5.74 56.91 50.00
C VAL A 102 5.90 58.38 50.39
N VAL A 103 6.11 59.23 49.40
CA VAL A 103 6.42 60.65 49.57
C VAL A 103 5.29 61.50 48.97
N ARG A 104 4.90 62.57 49.65
CA ARG A 104 3.90 63.53 49.19
C ARG A 104 4.51 64.59 48.28
N GLU A 105 3.98 64.69 47.09
CA GLU A 105 4.41 65.66 46.08
C GLU A 105 3.88 67.08 46.40
N GLY A 106 4.43 68.10 45.75
CA GLY A 106 3.98 69.49 45.87
C GLY A 106 2.52 69.73 45.42
N GLY A 107 2.01 68.88 44.53
CA GLY A 107 0.64 68.96 43.98
C GLY A 107 -0.43 68.16 44.73
N GLY A 108 -0.09 67.48 45.83
CA GLY A 108 -1.02 66.64 46.59
C GLY A 108 -1.09 65.17 46.16
N GLY A 109 -0.31 64.75 45.16
CA GLY A 109 -0.09 63.35 44.81
C GLY A 109 0.84 62.64 45.79
N GLU A 110 0.78 61.30 45.80
CA GLU A 110 1.70 60.44 46.55
C GLU A 110 2.48 59.54 45.58
N SER A 111 3.80 59.50 45.73
CA SER A 111 4.69 58.67 44.92
C SER A 111 5.51 57.71 45.78
N GLU A 112 5.59 56.45 45.36
CA GLU A 112 6.44 55.46 46.00
C GLU A 112 7.88 55.59 45.47
N VAL A 113 8.83 55.75 46.38
CA VAL A 113 10.24 56.05 46.08
C VAL A 113 11.12 55.02 46.79
N MET A 114 12.05 54.44 46.05
CA MET A 114 13.18 53.71 46.61
C MET A 114 14.28 54.72 46.93
N PHE A 115 14.86 54.65 48.12
CA PHE A 115 15.98 55.51 48.48
C PHE A 115 17.19 54.69 48.95
N ARG A 116 18.39 55.19 48.66
CA ARG A 116 19.68 54.70 49.14
C ARG A 116 20.33 55.79 49.99
N VAL A 117 20.76 55.46 51.20
CA VAL A 117 21.37 56.41 52.13
C VAL A 117 22.87 56.17 52.22
N LEU A 118 23.64 57.20 51.89
CA LEU A 118 25.10 57.22 51.93
C LEU A 118 25.55 58.17 53.06
N PRO A 119 26.20 57.69 54.13
CA PRO A 119 26.80 58.53 55.16
C PRO A 119 28.04 59.24 54.61
N LEU A 120 28.13 60.55 54.84
CA LEU A 120 29.28 61.36 54.50
C LEU A 120 30.13 61.58 55.75
N ASP A 121 31.07 60.68 56.00
CA ASP A 121 32.08 60.89 57.05
C ASP A 121 33.15 61.87 56.56
N ARG A 122 33.20 63.06 57.17
CA ARG A 122 34.44 63.84 57.19
C ARG A 122 35.29 63.26 58.30
N GLY A 123 36.44 62.68 57.96
CA GLY A 123 37.34 62.01 58.88
C GLY A 123 37.92 62.89 59.98
N GLN A 124 37.12 63.21 61.01
CA GLN A 124 37.58 63.65 62.33
C GLN A 124 36.50 63.37 63.40
N PRO A 125 36.89 62.95 64.61
CA PRO A 125 36.02 62.32 65.60
C PRO A 125 35.36 63.37 66.51
N ASP A 126 34.48 64.21 65.97
CA ASP A 126 33.61 65.05 66.78
C ASP A 126 32.14 64.72 66.49
N ARG A 127 31.50 64.10 67.48
CA ARG A 127 30.17 63.50 67.41
C ARG A 127 29.10 64.60 67.42
N GLN A 128 28.71 65.19 66.29
CA GLN A 128 27.34 65.73 66.17
C GLN A 128 26.80 66.12 64.78
N ALA A 129 27.45 65.81 63.65
CA ALA A 129 26.86 66.09 62.34
C ALA A 129 27.12 64.96 61.34
N SER A 130 26.54 63.77 61.59
CA SER A 130 26.40 62.77 60.53
C SER A 130 25.54 63.37 59.42
N ARG A 131 26.15 63.69 58.28
CA ARG A 131 25.42 64.12 57.09
C ARG A 131 25.14 62.91 56.24
N PHE A 132 23.91 62.81 55.76
CA PHE A 132 23.47 61.73 54.89
C PHE A 132 23.18 62.30 53.51
N PHE A 133 23.60 61.56 52.50
CA PHE A 133 23.18 61.81 51.13
C PHE A 133 22.16 60.74 50.76
N LEU A 134 20.90 61.14 50.59
CA LEU A 134 19.82 60.28 50.16
C LEU A 134 19.69 60.38 48.64
N LEU A 135 19.86 59.25 47.96
CA LEU A 135 19.57 59.10 46.54
C LEU A 135 18.21 58.43 46.41
N GLY A 136 17.25 59.08 45.78
CA GLY A 136 15.89 58.58 45.57
C GLY A 136 15.58 58.41 44.09
N ALA A 137 14.80 57.38 43.77
CA ALA A 137 14.21 57.21 42.44
C ALA A 137 12.81 56.59 42.57
N PRO A 138 11.89 56.87 41.63
CA PRO A 138 10.57 56.24 41.62
C PRO A 138 10.70 54.72 41.74
N TRP A 139 9.94 54.11 42.64
CA TRP A 139 9.98 52.66 42.86
C TRP A 139 9.70 51.89 41.56
N ALA A 140 8.76 52.36 40.74
CA ALA A 140 8.46 51.75 39.44
C ALA A 140 9.69 51.69 38.51
N LEU A 141 10.55 52.72 38.52
CA LEU A 141 11.77 52.76 37.72
C LEU A 141 12.84 51.81 38.27
N VAL A 142 13.03 51.78 39.60
CA VAL A 142 13.99 50.88 40.26
C VAL A 142 13.56 49.42 40.13
N LEU A 143 12.27 49.13 40.26
CA LEU A 143 11.71 47.80 40.10
C LEU A 143 11.91 47.31 38.66
N LYS A 144 11.60 48.14 37.66
CA LYS A 144 11.83 47.81 36.25
C LYS A 144 13.30 47.54 35.97
N TRP A 145 14.21 48.40 36.44
CA TRP A 145 15.64 48.18 36.27
C TRP A 145 16.13 46.89 36.94
N ARG A 146 15.69 46.61 38.18
CA ARG A 146 16.03 45.36 38.87
C ARG A 146 15.52 44.13 38.11
N GLN A 147 14.30 44.21 37.56
CA GLN A 147 13.72 43.15 36.73
C GLN A 147 14.52 42.96 35.45
N ASP A 148 14.84 44.03 34.72
CA ASP A 148 15.62 43.98 33.47
C ASP A 148 17.04 43.45 33.73
N HIS A 149 17.69 43.89 34.81
CA HIS A 149 19.03 43.43 35.19
C HIS A 149 19.03 41.96 35.64
N ALA A 150 18.07 41.55 36.48
CA ALA A 150 17.93 40.15 36.89
C ALA A 150 17.64 39.26 35.68
N PHE A 151 16.75 39.69 34.78
CA PHE A 151 16.46 39.00 33.53
C PHE A 151 17.71 38.84 32.65
N MET A 152 18.48 39.92 32.45
CA MET A 152 19.72 39.89 31.68
C MET A 152 20.83 39.07 32.34
N GLN A 153 20.87 38.94 33.67
CA GLN A 153 21.80 38.03 34.34
C GLN A 153 21.37 36.58 34.14
N GLU A 154 20.10 36.26 34.39
CA GLU A 154 19.55 34.90 34.26
C GLU A 154 19.62 34.35 32.83
N LEU A 155 19.45 35.20 31.81
CA LEU A 155 19.62 34.80 30.40
C LEU A 155 21.01 34.23 30.13
N PHE A 156 22.05 34.82 30.73
CA PHE A 156 23.44 34.40 30.52
C PHE A 156 23.89 33.31 31.51
N LEU A 157 23.00 32.82 32.39
CA LEU A 157 23.24 31.65 33.24
C LEU A 157 22.61 30.37 32.68
N GLN A 158 21.84 30.46 31.59
CA GLN A 158 21.21 29.30 30.95
C GLN A 158 22.24 28.32 30.37
N GLU A 159 22.04 27.03 30.61
CA GLU A 159 22.93 25.96 30.13
C GLU A 159 22.48 25.35 28.78
N ARG A 160 21.19 25.45 28.44
CA ARG A 160 20.61 24.79 27.25
C ARG A 160 20.47 25.71 26.03
N VAL A 161 20.54 27.02 26.23
CA VAL A 161 20.43 28.02 25.18
C VAL A 161 21.69 28.88 25.20
N GLY A 162 22.44 28.86 24.10
CA GLY A 162 23.59 29.72 23.92
C GLY A 162 23.16 31.13 23.55
N PHE A 163 23.80 32.12 24.16
CA PHE A 163 23.63 33.54 23.91
C PHE A 163 24.99 34.14 23.58
N ALA A 164 25.03 34.95 22.52
CA ALA A 164 26.21 35.67 22.07
C ALA A 164 25.83 37.10 21.69
N VAL A 165 26.60 38.07 22.14
CA VAL A 165 26.48 39.48 21.73
C VAL A 165 27.72 39.82 20.93
N PHE A 166 27.52 40.35 19.74
CA PHE A 166 28.57 40.79 18.84
C PHE A 166 28.55 42.32 18.71
N ASP A 167 29.71 42.94 18.58
CA ASP A 167 29.83 44.37 18.27
C ASP A 167 29.56 44.66 16.77
N ARG A 168 29.80 45.90 16.35
CA ARG A 168 29.63 46.34 14.96
C ARG A 168 30.60 45.70 13.99
N GLU A 169 31.74 45.24 14.48
CA GLU A 169 32.78 44.55 13.73
C GLU A 169 32.63 43.03 13.79
N LEU A 170 31.49 42.54 14.31
CA LEU A 170 31.14 41.14 14.53
C LEU A 170 32.15 40.40 15.43
N ARG A 171 32.74 41.10 16.41
CA ARG A 171 33.54 40.48 17.47
C ARG A 171 32.65 40.15 18.65
N LEU A 172 32.89 39.01 19.26
CA LEU A 172 32.11 38.55 20.41
C LEU A 172 32.40 39.44 21.63
N VAL A 173 31.40 40.15 22.14
CA VAL A 173 31.49 41.01 23.33
C VAL A 173 31.17 40.23 24.59
N ARG A 174 30.18 39.35 24.51
CA ARG A 174 29.70 38.56 25.65
C ARG A 174 29.07 37.27 25.17
N THR A 175 29.34 36.19 25.89
CA THR A 175 28.60 34.93 25.72
C THR A 175 28.43 34.24 27.06
N ASN A 176 27.39 33.43 27.19
CA ASN A 176 27.24 32.49 28.32
C ASN A 176 27.95 31.16 28.07
N THR A 177 28.57 30.97 26.91
CA THR A 177 29.15 29.68 26.54
C THR A 177 30.59 29.52 27.03
N GLN A 178 30.72 29.05 28.27
CA GLN A 178 31.87 28.27 28.76
C GLN A 178 31.53 26.77 28.95
N LEU A 179 30.27 26.35 28.68
CA LEU A 179 29.71 25.06 29.14
C LEU A 179 29.04 24.17 28.08
N LEU A 180 28.93 24.60 26.82
CA LEU A 180 28.54 23.66 25.75
C LEU A 180 29.75 22.78 25.39
N PRO A 181 29.57 21.53 24.93
CA PRO A 181 30.64 20.54 24.76
C PRO A 181 31.54 20.83 23.54
N TYR A 182 32.07 22.04 23.44
CA TYR A 182 33.13 22.43 22.51
C TYR A 182 34.47 22.15 23.19
N THR A 183 34.87 20.89 23.22
CA THR A 183 36.19 20.51 23.75
C THR A 183 37.29 21.26 22.97
N GLY A 184 38.04 22.12 23.65
CA GLY A 184 39.27 22.75 23.12
C GLY A 184 39.19 24.21 22.70
N VAL A 185 38.05 24.88 22.87
CA VAL A 185 37.92 26.33 22.63
C VAL A 185 38.44 27.13 23.84
N PRO A 186 39.06 28.32 23.66
CA PRO A 186 39.53 29.14 24.78
C PRO A 186 38.43 29.48 25.80
N PRO A 187 38.75 29.55 27.12
CA PRO A 187 37.76 29.84 28.16
C PRO A 187 37.22 31.28 28.11
N ASP A 188 37.93 32.19 27.45
CA ASP A 188 37.45 33.53 27.14
C ASP A 188 37.44 33.71 25.62
N LEU A 189 36.24 33.95 25.09
CA LEU A 189 36.00 34.18 23.66
C LEU A 189 35.81 35.67 23.34
N SER A 190 35.91 36.54 24.35
CA SER A 190 35.67 37.97 24.20
C SER A 190 36.70 38.61 23.25
N GLY A 191 36.22 39.42 22.30
CA GLY A 191 37.01 40.12 21.29
C GLY A 191 37.34 39.31 20.02
N LEU A 192 37.08 38.00 20.01
CA LEU A 192 37.37 37.11 18.88
C LEU A 192 36.25 37.13 17.83
N ARG A 193 36.60 36.85 16.57
CA ARG A 193 35.66 36.55 15.48
C ARG A 193 35.36 35.06 15.38
N LEU A 194 34.21 34.71 14.81
CA LEU A 194 33.80 33.31 14.63
C LEU A 194 34.85 32.47 13.90
N ALA A 195 35.48 33.01 12.85
CA ALA A 195 36.48 32.29 12.07
C ALA A 195 37.76 31.93 12.84
N GLU A 196 38.00 32.52 14.02
CA GLU A 196 39.18 32.26 14.84
C GLU A 196 39.06 30.95 15.63
N PHE A 197 37.83 30.48 15.90
CA PHE A 197 37.58 29.25 16.66
C PHE A 197 36.66 28.23 15.95
N LEU A 198 35.84 28.67 14.98
CA LEU A 198 35.06 27.80 14.10
C LEU A 198 35.82 27.47 12.81
N TRP A 199 35.35 26.42 12.14
CA TRP A 199 35.81 26.04 10.81
C TRP A 199 35.52 27.19 9.81
N PRO A 200 36.47 27.58 8.93
CA PRO A 200 36.36 28.81 8.14
C PRO A 200 35.10 28.91 7.28
N GLU A 201 34.68 27.81 6.66
CA GLU A 201 33.48 27.76 5.83
C GLU A 201 32.20 27.99 6.64
N ASP A 202 32.10 27.34 7.81
CA ASP A 202 30.94 27.44 8.71
C ASP A 202 30.84 28.85 9.31
N ALA A 203 31.99 29.41 9.74
CA ALA A 203 32.09 30.77 10.26
C ALA A 203 31.62 31.81 9.23
N ARG A 204 32.03 31.65 7.97
CA ARG A 204 31.67 32.57 6.88
C ARG A 204 30.16 32.62 6.65
N VAL A 205 29.50 31.46 6.68
CA VAL A 205 28.03 31.37 6.51
C VAL A 205 27.31 32.11 7.64
N ILE A 206 27.77 31.95 8.88
CA ILE A 206 27.16 32.61 10.04
C ILE A 206 27.45 34.12 10.02
N ASP A 207 28.69 34.54 9.79
CA ASP A 207 29.10 35.96 9.74
C ASP A 207 28.32 36.74 8.66
N GLU A 208 28.07 36.14 7.49
CA GLU A 208 27.30 36.78 6.42
C GLU A 208 25.86 37.09 6.88
N GLN A 209 25.24 36.17 7.61
CA GLN A 209 23.87 36.33 8.09
C GLN A 209 23.79 37.31 9.26
N LEU A 210 24.74 37.27 10.20
CA LEU A 210 24.84 38.27 11.26
C LEU A 210 25.10 39.67 10.67
N GLY A 211 25.92 39.79 9.63
CA GLY A 211 26.16 41.04 8.91
C GLY A 211 24.89 41.59 8.23
N LYS A 212 24.05 40.72 7.67
CA LYS A 212 22.73 41.12 7.14
C LYS A 212 21.84 41.66 8.25
N VAL A 213 21.72 40.97 9.39
CA VAL A 213 20.94 41.45 10.54
C VAL A 213 21.43 42.81 11.03
N LEU A 214 22.75 43.00 11.12
CA LEU A 214 23.38 44.25 11.54
C LEU A 214 23.01 45.42 10.61
N THR A 215 23.06 45.19 9.29
CA THR A 215 22.85 46.23 8.28
C THR A 215 21.36 46.50 8.01
N THR A 216 20.54 45.47 7.83
CA THR A 216 19.12 45.61 7.48
C THR A 216 18.23 45.82 8.69
N GLY A 217 18.58 45.24 9.85
CA GLY A 217 17.74 45.20 11.03
C GLY A 217 16.63 44.15 11.00
N THR A 218 16.52 43.37 9.92
CA THR A 218 15.60 42.23 9.85
C THR A 218 16.13 41.10 10.72
N PRO A 219 15.34 40.56 11.67
CA PRO A 219 15.80 39.48 12.52
C PRO A 219 15.98 38.18 11.72
N LEU A 220 17.03 37.44 12.05
CA LEU A 220 17.22 36.05 11.63
C LEU A 220 16.46 35.15 12.60
N VAL A 221 15.62 34.25 12.07
CA VAL A 221 14.80 33.33 12.88
C VAL A 221 15.13 31.89 12.50
N ALA A 222 15.65 31.13 13.47
CA ALA A 222 15.84 29.68 13.41
C ALA A 222 16.53 29.17 12.12
N MET A 223 17.71 29.72 11.82
CA MET A 223 18.56 29.21 10.75
C MET A 223 19.42 28.06 11.26
N ASP A 224 19.29 26.88 10.65
CA ASP A 224 20.18 25.76 10.91
C ASP A 224 21.55 26.00 10.28
N ALA A 225 22.60 25.89 11.08
CA ALA A 225 23.98 25.98 10.64
C ALA A 225 24.80 24.80 11.17
N LEU A 226 25.59 24.18 10.29
CA LEU A 226 26.63 23.25 10.73
C LEU A 226 27.72 24.05 11.43
N VAL A 227 28.09 23.63 12.63
CA VAL A 227 29.13 24.25 13.46
C VAL A 227 30.19 23.22 13.75
N ARG A 228 31.29 23.29 13.02
CA ARG A 228 32.54 22.58 13.32
C ARG A 228 33.52 23.50 14.01
N THR A 229 34.22 22.97 15.00
CA THR A 229 35.31 23.70 15.66
C THR A 229 36.64 23.38 14.98
N ARG A 230 37.63 24.25 15.15
CA ARG A 230 38.99 23.96 14.66
C ARG A 230 39.68 22.80 15.38
N VAL A 231 39.20 22.43 16.57
CA VAL A 231 39.79 21.37 17.41
C VAL A 231 39.13 20.01 17.15
N ASP A 232 37.84 19.99 16.80
CA ASP A 232 37.11 18.79 16.39
C ASP A 232 36.31 19.07 15.09
N PRO A 233 36.98 19.01 13.93
CA PRO A 233 36.32 19.21 12.64
C PRO A 233 35.45 18.02 12.21
N GLY A 234 35.57 16.86 12.87
CA GLY A 234 34.90 15.62 12.47
C GLY A 234 33.49 15.43 13.04
N ARG A 235 33.17 16.03 14.19
CA ARG A 235 31.89 15.85 14.91
C ARG A 235 30.99 17.11 14.91
N GLY A 236 30.96 17.83 13.79
CA GLY A 236 30.17 19.06 13.66
C GLY A 236 28.72 18.89 14.16
N ARG A 237 28.18 19.95 14.77
CA ARG A 237 26.81 19.98 15.32
C ARG A 237 25.92 20.88 14.49
N ILE A 238 24.62 20.58 14.42
CA ILE A 238 23.64 21.46 13.77
C ILE A 238 23.06 22.38 14.84
N MET A 239 23.28 23.68 14.67
CA MET A 239 22.83 24.72 15.59
C MET A 239 21.71 25.53 14.95
N ALA A 240 20.59 25.70 15.64
CA ALA A 240 19.52 26.61 15.21
C ALA A 240 19.81 28.02 15.74
N LEU A 241 20.20 28.93 14.85
CA LEU A 241 20.60 30.31 15.16
C LEU A 241 19.44 31.29 14.92
N SER A 242 19.12 32.12 15.91
CA SER A 242 18.31 33.32 15.71
C SER A 242 19.09 34.55 16.14
N ALA A 243 18.97 35.65 15.42
CA ALA A 243 19.73 36.85 15.71
C ALA A 243 18.92 38.12 15.46
N PHE A 244 19.12 39.12 16.31
CA PHE A 244 18.44 40.41 16.23
C PHE A 244 19.42 41.55 16.48
N ARG A 245 19.14 42.70 15.85
CA ARG A 245 20.00 43.88 15.94
C ARG A 245 19.83 44.55 17.30
N LEU A 246 20.95 44.85 17.96
CA LEU A 246 20.99 45.58 19.22
C LEU A 246 21.11 47.08 18.92
N GLN A 247 20.18 47.89 19.43
CA GLN A 247 20.13 49.34 19.21
C GLN A 247 19.83 50.07 20.53
N GLU A 248 20.42 51.26 20.69
CA GLU A 248 20.06 52.20 21.77
C GLU A 248 18.69 52.85 21.50
N SER A 249 18.13 53.50 22.53
CA SER A 249 16.82 54.17 22.46
C SER A 249 16.77 55.34 21.47
N ASP A 250 17.92 55.86 21.05
CA ASP A 250 18.08 56.88 20.01
C ASP A 250 18.22 56.30 18.59
N GLY A 251 18.15 54.96 18.44
CA GLY A 251 18.29 54.25 17.19
C GLY A 251 19.72 53.88 16.79
N ARG A 252 20.73 54.25 17.59
CA ARG A 252 22.13 53.92 17.32
C ARG A 252 22.35 52.41 17.41
N VAL A 253 22.82 51.81 16.31
CA VAL A 253 23.15 50.38 16.26
C VAL A 253 24.39 50.10 17.11
N MET A 254 24.28 49.17 18.06
CA MET A 254 25.36 48.71 18.94
C MET A 254 26.01 47.43 18.44
N GLY A 255 25.24 46.55 17.80
CA GLY A 255 25.73 45.24 17.36
C GLY A 255 24.60 44.26 17.05
N VAL A 256 24.86 42.97 17.24
CA VAL A 256 23.90 41.89 17.02
C VAL A 256 23.91 40.95 18.22
N THR A 257 22.73 40.58 18.71
CA THR A 257 22.58 39.49 19.68
C THR A 257 22.11 38.25 18.94
N ALA A 258 22.76 37.12 19.19
CA ALA A 258 22.39 35.82 18.66
C ALA A 258 22.08 34.84 19.78
N LEU A 259 21.06 34.02 19.57
CA LEU A 259 20.72 32.87 20.39
C LEU A 259 20.84 31.61 19.54
N PHE A 260 21.33 30.52 20.14
CA PHE A 260 21.56 29.27 19.44
C PHE A 260 21.31 28.06 20.32
N THR A 261 20.77 27.00 19.73
CA THR A 261 20.48 25.72 20.40
C THR A 261 21.00 24.56 19.56
N ASP A 262 21.53 23.53 20.20
CA ASP A 262 21.91 22.28 19.52
C ASP A 262 20.64 21.51 19.14
N VAL A 263 20.43 21.37 17.83
CA VAL A 263 19.29 20.66 17.24
C VAL A 263 19.75 19.41 16.50
N THR A 264 20.98 18.94 16.69
CA THR A 264 21.56 17.80 15.96
C THR A 264 20.69 16.55 16.09
N GLU A 265 20.36 16.15 17.32
CA GLU A 265 19.50 14.98 17.56
C GLU A 265 18.07 15.20 17.05
N GLN A 266 17.50 16.38 17.25
CA GLN A 266 16.15 16.72 16.78
C GLN A 266 16.07 16.68 15.26
N ARG A 267 17.09 17.19 14.56
CA ARG A 267 17.17 17.19 13.11
C ARG A 267 17.34 15.77 12.57
N GLY A 268 18.24 14.98 13.16
CA GLY A 268 18.43 13.57 12.81
C GLY A 268 17.16 12.74 13.03
N ALA A 269 16.47 12.92 14.16
CA ALA A 269 15.20 12.25 14.44
C ALA A 269 14.10 12.64 13.43
N ARG A 270 14.03 13.92 13.04
CA ARG A 270 13.07 14.40 12.03
C ARG A 270 13.37 13.82 10.65
N GLU A 271 14.63 13.81 10.23
CA GLU A 271 15.05 13.20 8.97
C GLU A 271 14.78 11.69 8.93
N ARG A 272 15.01 10.99 10.06
CA ARG A 272 14.67 9.58 10.25
C ARG A 272 13.17 9.34 10.08
N LEU A 273 12.33 10.14 10.75
CA LEU A 273 10.87 10.03 10.64
C LEU A 273 10.37 10.35 9.23
N ASP A 274 10.93 11.37 8.58
CA ASP A 274 10.57 11.74 7.21
C ASP A 274 10.90 10.61 6.23
N LEU A 275 12.06 9.96 6.38
CA LEU A 275 12.42 8.80 5.56
C LEU A 275 11.47 7.62 5.80
N LEU A 276 11.18 7.30 7.06
CA LEU A 276 10.25 6.23 7.43
C LEU A 276 8.84 6.46 6.87
N HIS A 277 8.36 7.71 6.87
CA HIS A 277 7.08 8.07 6.24
C HIS A 277 7.11 7.90 4.72
N ARG A 278 8.19 8.35 4.05
CA ARG A 278 8.36 8.15 2.60
C ARG A 278 8.35 6.66 2.23
N VAL A 279 9.10 5.83 2.96
CA VAL A 279 9.13 4.37 2.77
C VAL A 279 7.72 3.78 2.87
N THR A 280 6.97 4.08 3.94
CA THR A 280 5.61 3.55 4.10
C THR A 280 4.68 4.02 2.98
N ALA A 281 4.80 5.28 2.55
CA ALA A 281 3.94 5.86 1.52
C ALA A 281 4.19 5.29 0.12
N VAL A 282 5.43 4.97 -0.23
CA VAL A 282 5.76 4.38 -1.55
C VAL A 282 5.44 2.89 -1.57
N LEU A 283 5.87 2.13 -0.55
CA LEU A 283 5.72 0.68 -0.55
C LEU A 283 4.26 0.21 -0.50
N GLY A 284 3.35 1.02 0.04
CA GLY A 284 1.93 0.67 0.14
C GLY A 284 1.15 0.69 -1.19
N ASN A 285 1.74 1.17 -2.29
CA ASN A 285 1.01 1.42 -3.54
C ASN A 285 0.99 0.25 -4.51
N SER A 286 1.75 -0.81 -4.27
CA SER A 286 1.83 -1.99 -5.15
C SER A 286 1.62 -3.28 -4.38
N LEU A 287 0.96 -4.24 -5.03
CA LEU A 287 0.83 -5.63 -4.59
C LEU A 287 1.78 -6.57 -5.34
N SER A 288 2.80 -6.03 -6.01
CA SER A 288 3.82 -6.77 -6.74
C SER A 288 5.13 -6.80 -5.96
N VAL A 289 5.66 -7.99 -5.69
CA VAL A 289 6.95 -8.17 -5.01
C VAL A 289 8.08 -7.43 -5.76
N ALA A 290 8.10 -7.50 -7.10
CA ALA A 290 9.15 -6.87 -7.89
C ALA A 290 9.12 -5.34 -7.77
N GLU A 291 7.94 -4.73 -7.93
CA GLU A 291 7.75 -3.29 -7.82
C GLU A 291 8.06 -2.80 -6.40
N THR A 292 7.50 -3.44 -5.37
CA THR A 292 7.79 -3.09 -3.97
C THR A 292 9.29 -3.13 -3.65
N THR A 293 10.03 -4.09 -4.19
CA THR A 293 11.49 -4.16 -3.96
C THR A 293 12.26 -3.08 -4.71
N GLN A 294 11.79 -2.68 -5.90
CA GLN A 294 12.39 -1.59 -6.66
C GLN A 294 12.13 -0.25 -5.98
N ASP A 295 10.89 0.00 -5.58
CA ASP A 295 10.48 1.15 -4.77
C ASP A 295 11.32 1.27 -3.49
N LEU A 296 11.58 0.15 -2.80
CA LEU A 296 12.45 0.14 -1.63
C LEU A 296 13.88 0.60 -1.98
N ALA A 297 14.46 0.07 -3.05
CA ALA A 297 15.80 0.44 -3.48
C ALA A 297 15.88 1.93 -3.87
N ASP A 298 14.87 2.42 -4.60
CA ASP A 298 14.76 3.80 -5.08
C ASP A 298 14.49 4.81 -3.96
N VAL A 299 13.82 4.42 -2.86
CA VAL A 299 13.66 5.32 -1.69
C VAL A 299 14.94 5.38 -0.84
N LEU A 300 15.72 4.30 -0.80
CA LEU A 300 16.99 4.26 -0.06
C LEU A 300 18.09 5.10 -0.74
N VAL A 301 18.04 5.25 -2.05
CA VAL A 301 19.00 6.04 -2.85
C VAL A 301 18.33 7.30 -3.40
N PRO A 302 18.83 8.52 -3.15
CA PRO A 302 20.13 8.85 -2.57
C PRO A 302 20.09 9.14 -1.06
N VAL A 303 18.97 8.88 -0.37
CA VAL A 303 18.79 9.41 1.00
C VAL A 303 19.77 8.76 1.98
N LEU A 304 19.78 7.44 2.06
CA LEU A 304 20.57 6.68 3.04
C LEU A 304 21.92 6.20 2.47
N ALA A 305 21.95 5.93 1.16
CA ALA A 305 23.04 5.29 0.45
C ALA A 305 23.18 5.78 -1.00
N ASP A 306 24.30 5.46 -1.64
CA ASP A 306 24.58 5.82 -3.04
C ASP A 306 24.32 4.64 -3.99
N LEU A 307 24.25 3.42 -3.43
CA LEU A 307 23.85 2.19 -4.12
C LEU A 307 23.05 1.31 -3.15
N ALA A 308 21.98 0.67 -3.64
CA ALA A 308 21.16 -0.28 -2.90
C ALA A 308 20.84 -1.50 -3.76
N ALA A 309 20.77 -2.67 -3.13
CA ALA A 309 20.31 -3.91 -3.75
C ALA A 309 19.40 -4.66 -2.79
N VAL A 310 18.32 -5.21 -3.35
CA VAL A 310 17.35 -6.03 -2.61
C VAL A 310 17.38 -7.44 -3.19
N ASP A 311 17.80 -8.39 -2.36
CA ASP A 311 17.82 -9.82 -2.68
C ASP A 311 16.60 -10.47 -2.01
N ILE A 312 15.75 -11.18 -2.76
CA ILE A 312 14.54 -11.85 -2.26
C ILE A 312 14.69 -13.35 -2.38
N ALA A 313 14.22 -14.12 -1.40
CA ALA A 313 14.23 -15.58 -1.45
C ALA A 313 13.47 -16.10 -2.68
N GLU A 314 14.03 -17.08 -3.39
CA GLU A 314 13.49 -17.56 -4.66
C GLU A 314 12.05 -18.08 -4.53
N ALA A 315 11.73 -18.72 -3.39
CA ALA A 315 10.38 -19.17 -3.06
C ALA A 315 9.34 -18.02 -3.03
N VAL A 316 9.72 -16.80 -2.66
CA VAL A 316 8.79 -15.66 -2.61
C VAL A 316 8.33 -15.26 -4.02
N PHE A 317 9.21 -15.36 -5.02
CA PHE A 317 8.85 -15.16 -6.43
C PHE A 317 7.95 -16.27 -6.97
N ALA A 318 8.09 -17.49 -6.47
CA ALA A 318 7.20 -18.61 -6.76
C ALA A 318 5.88 -18.56 -5.95
N HIS A 319 5.65 -17.49 -5.17
CA HIS A 319 4.50 -17.35 -4.25
C HIS A 319 4.43 -18.43 -3.16
N GLU A 320 5.55 -19.08 -2.87
CA GLU A 320 5.70 -20.13 -1.87
C GLU A 320 6.19 -19.58 -0.53
N GLU A 321 6.18 -20.45 0.48
CA GLU A 321 6.77 -20.11 1.78
C GLU A 321 8.29 -20.27 1.74
N PRO A 322 9.07 -19.19 1.97
CA PRO A 322 10.50 -19.34 2.10
C PRO A 322 10.85 -20.13 3.36
N GLY A 323 12.06 -20.70 3.37
CA GLY A 323 12.58 -21.48 4.49
C GLY A 323 12.49 -20.75 5.84
N ALA A 324 12.51 -21.53 6.92
CA ALA A 324 12.51 -20.98 8.27
C ALA A 324 13.68 -20.02 8.48
N GLU A 325 13.49 -18.97 9.30
CA GLU A 325 14.51 -17.94 9.54
C GLU A 325 15.82 -18.45 10.15
N HIS A 326 15.81 -19.64 10.76
CA HIS A 326 16.96 -20.29 11.38
C HIS A 326 17.80 -21.11 10.40
N GLN A 327 17.35 -21.25 9.15
CA GLN A 327 18.10 -21.94 8.12
C GLN A 327 19.36 -21.14 7.79
N ARG A 328 20.52 -21.82 7.69
CA ARG A 328 21.79 -21.12 7.42
C ARG A 328 21.91 -20.61 5.99
N HIS A 329 21.48 -21.43 5.03
CA HIS A 329 21.62 -21.15 3.61
C HIS A 329 20.26 -20.88 2.98
N HIS A 330 20.15 -19.74 2.32
CA HIS A 330 18.98 -19.34 1.56
C HIS A 330 19.35 -19.12 0.11
N VAL A 331 18.52 -19.60 -0.81
CA VAL A 331 18.63 -19.26 -2.22
C VAL A 331 17.85 -17.97 -2.45
N MET A 332 18.55 -16.91 -2.80
CA MET A 332 18.00 -15.59 -3.05
C MET A 332 18.23 -15.21 -4.51
N ARG A 333 17.35 -14.38 -5.04
CA ARG A 333 17.45 -13.75 -6.34
C ARG A 333 17.48 -12.24 -6.14
N ARG A 334 18.40 -11.56 -6.82
CA ARG A 334 18.42 -10.10 -6.80
C ARG A 334 17.18 -9.54 -7.51
N ALA A 335 16.31 -8.93 -6.74
CA ALA A 335 15.02 -8.41 -7.19
C ALA A 335 15.16 -7.00 -7.76
N ALA A 336 15.91 -6.15 -7.06
CA ALA A 336 16.02 -4.73 -7.38
C ALA A 336 17.42 -4.19 -7.09
N VAL A 337 17.79 -3.16 -7.83
CA VAL A 337 19.02 -2.37 -7.64
C VAL A 337 18.71 -0.91 -7.96
N ALA A 338 19.23 0.00 -7.14
CA ALA A 338 19.16 1.43 -7.37
C ALA A 338 20.54 2.06 -7.12
N GLY A 339 20.97 2.99 -7.98
CA GLY A 339 22.25 3.70 -7.85
C GLY A 339 22.87 4.08 -9.19
N GLY A 340 23.97 4.83 -9.12
CA GLY A 340 24.72 5.33 -10.29
C GLY A 340 25.58 4.24 -10.97
N ALA A 341 26.84 4.58 -11.28
CA ALA A 341 27.74 3.72 -12.06
C ALA A 341 27.96 2.29 -11.50
N GLY A 342 27.71 2.08 -10.20
CA GLY A 342 27.80 0.76 -9.54
C GLY A 342 26.63 -0.20 -9.84
N ALA A 343 25.47 0.31 -10.27
CA ALA A 343 24.28 -0.54 -10.50
C ALA A 343 24.49 -1.55 -11.63
N GLY A 344 25.22 -1.18 -12.69
CA GLY A 344 25.52 -2.07 -13.83
C GLY A 344 26.40 -3.27 -13.48
N ARG A 345 27.05 -3.29 -12.31
CA ARG A 345 27.85 -4.42 -11.80
C ARG A 345 27.06 -5.34 -10.88
N LEU A 346 25.81 -5.00 -10.59
CA LEU A 346 24.87 -5.79 -9.82
C LEU A 346 23.67 -6.14 -10.71
N PRO A 347 23.81 -7.07 -11.68
CA PRO A 347 22.69 -7.43 -12.53
C PRO A 347 21.52 -7.95 -11.67
N THR A 348 20.30 -7.53 -12.01
CA THR A 348 19.07 -8.09 -11.45
C THR A 348 18.85 -9.49 -12.04
N GLY A 349 18.23 -10.37 -11.26
CA GLY A 349 18.13 -11.79 -11.60
C GLY A 349 19.31 -12.64 -11.12
N GLY A 350 19.29 -13.93 -11.50
CA GLY A 350 20.25 -14.95 -11.05
C GLY A 350 20.01 -15.41 -9.60
N SER A 351 20.11 -16.72 -9.37
CA SER A 351 19.99 -17.30 -8.03
C SER A 351 21.35 -17.36 -7.37
N MET A 352 21.45 -16.87 -6.14
CA MET A 352 22.66 -16.88 -5.32
C MET A 352 22.38 -17.53 -3.96
N ARG A 353 23.35 -18.33 -3.48
CA ARG A 353 23.30 -18.87 -2.12
C ARG A 353 23.85 -17.83 -1.15
N VAL A 354 23.02 -17.40 -0.21
CA VAL A 354 23.38 -16.47 0.85
C VAL A 354 23.46 -17.24 2.16
N ASP A 355 24.62 -17.16 2.82
CA ASP A 355 24.78 -17.59 4.21
C ASP A 355 24.44 -16.40 5.12
N VAL A 356 23.40 -16.57 5.92
CA VAL A 356 22.94 -15.51 6.84
C VAL A 356 23.64 -15.64 8.21
N GLY A 357 24.34 -16.75 8.47
CA GLY A 357 24.96 -17.04 9.76
C GLY A 357 23.94 -17.11 10.91
N GLY A 358 24.34 -17.62 12.08
CA GLY A 358 23.45 -17.76 13.24
C GLY A 358 22.99 -16.45 13.90
N GLY A 359 23.17 -15.29 13.26
CA GLY A 359 22.82 -13.97 13.80
C GLY A 359 21.47 -13.48 13.30
N LEU A 360 20.60 -13.03 14.22
CA LEU A 360 19.26 -12.53 13.87
C LEU A 360 19.24 -11.06 13.41
N ARG A 361 20.38 -10.35 13.48
CA ARG A 361 20.52 -8.92 13.16
C ARG A 361 21.25 -8.66 11.85
N GLY A 362 21.04 -7.47 11.30
CA GLY A 362 21.83 -6.92 10.22
C GLY A 362 23.29 -6.66 10.62
N ARG A 363 24.10 -6.27 9.65
CA ARG A 363 25.55 -6.04 9.82
C ARG A 363 25.97 -4.72 9.19
N VAL A 364 26.99 -4.10 9.77
CA VAL A 364 27.63 -2.89 9.27
C VAL A 364 29.11 -3.18 9.02
N TRP A 365 29.59 -2.77 7.86
CA TRP A 365 30.99 -2.74 7.47
C TRP A 365 31.41 -1.26 7.32
N PRO A 366 31.89 -0.63 8.40
CA PRO A 366 32.22 0.81 8.39
C PRO A 366 33.46 1.11 7.54
N ARG A 367 34.32 0.12 7.30
CA ARG A 367 35.45 0.24 6.39
C ARG A 367 35.58 -1.03 5.56
N LEU A 368 35.41 -0.88 4.25
CA LEU A 368 35.64 -1.94 3.28
C LEU A 368 37.07 -1.81 2.74
N ALA A 369 37.84 -2.89 2.85
CA ALA A 369 39.16 -2.99 2.23
C ALA A 369 39.04 -3.69 0.88
N GLU A 370 39.81 -3.23 -0.12
CA GLU A 370 39.99 -3.95 -1.38
C GLU A 370 40.82 -5.21 -1.13
N GLN A 371 40.13 -6.32 -0.85
CA GLN A 371 40.60 -7.69 -0.61
C GLN A 371 41.41 -7.97 0.67
N PRO A 372 41.16 -9.12 1.35
CA PRO A 372 42.19 -9.79 2.14
C PRO A 372 43.20 -10.42 1.17
N SER A 373 44.49 -10.19 1.40
CA SER A 373 45.57 -10.89 0.68
C SER A 373 45.41 -12.40 0.79
N ALA A 374 45.64 -13.13 -0.30
CA ALA A 374 45.54 -14.60 -0.38
C ALA A 374 46.46 -15.37 0.60
N ASP A 375 47.38 -14.68 1.29
CA ASP A 375 48.32 -15.27 2.24
C ASP A 375 47.83 -15.29 3.71
N ALA A 376 46.57 -14.87 3.98
CA ALA A 376 45.98 -14.90 5.32
C ALA A 376 45.24 -16.22 5.60
N GLU A 377 45.94 -17.35 5.56
CA GLU A 377 45.47 -18.61 6.15
C GLU A 377 45.55 -18.52 7.68
N GLY A 378 44.60 -17.79 8.27
CA GLY A 378 44.52 -17.63 9.72
C GLY A 378 43.55 -16.54 10.11
N ASP A 379 42.33 -16.94 10.49
CA ASP A 379 41.32 -16.11 11.16
C ASP A 379 40.76 -14.93 10.34
N THR A 380 40.01 -15.24 9.27
CA THR A 380 39.06 -14.26 8.70
C THR A 380 37.91 -14.06 9.68
N GLY A 381 38.09 -13.11 10.61
CA GLY A 381 37.08 -12.75 11.61
C GLY A 381 35.72 -12.42 10.99
N ALA A 382 34.67 -12.47 11.81
CA ALA A 382 33.27 -12.27 11.44
C ALA A 382 32.93 -10.93 10.73
N ASP A 383 33.90 -10.04 10.58
CA ASP A 383 33.80 -8.66 10.08
C ASP A 383 34.25 -8.48 8.61
N ALA A 384 34.64 -9.55 7.90
CA ALA A 384 35.02 -9.47 6.48
C ALA A 384 33.79 -9.36 5.56
N TRP A 385 33.88 -8.53 4.51
CA TRP A 385 32.84 -8.42 3.47
C TRP A 385 32.80 -9.70 2.62
N PRO A 386 31.64 -10.38 2.48
CA PRO A 386 31.56 -11.72 1.92
C PRO A 386 31.58 -11.80 0.37
N GLY A 387 31.89 -10.72 -0.36
CA GLY A 387 31.80 -10.71 -1.83
C GLY A 387 32.71 -9.70 -2.52
N SER A 388 32.53 -9.51 -3.84
CA SER A 388 33.20 -8.45 -4.59
C SER A 388 32.55 -7.10 -4.32
N LEU A 389 33.34 -6.02 -4.28
CA LEU A 389 32.80 -4.67 -4.16
C LEU A 389 32.04 -4.28 -5.45
N PRO A 390 30.86 -3.63 -5.34
CA PRO A 390 30.06 -3.24 -6.51
C PRO A 390 30.72 -2.20 -7.43
N GLY A 391 31.76 -1.50 -6.96
CA GLY A 391 32.34 -0.36 -7.67
C GLY A 391 33.60 0.16 -6.99
N PRO A 392 34.48 0.87 -7.72
CA PRO A 392 35.59 1.59 -7.12
C PRO A 392 35.05 2.74 -6.25
N GLY A 393 35.71 3.05 -5.13
CA GLY A 393 35.33 4.15 -4.24
C GLY A 393 34.27 3.83 -3.19
N ILE A 394 33.74 2.60 -3.17
CA ILE A 394 32.86 2.12 -2.10
C ILE A 394 33.70 1.89 -0.84
N HIS A 395 33.41 2.63 0.23
CA HIS A 395 34.19 2.58 1.46
C HIS A 395 33.41 2.02 2.66
N SER A 396 32.07 1.94 2.56
CA SER A 396 31.22 1.41 3.64
C SER A 396 29.98 0.70 3.10
N ALA A 397 29.53 -0.35 3.80
CA ALA A 397 28.30 -1.07 3.51
C ALA A 397 27.53 -1.41 4.77
N MET A 398 26.22 -1.63 4.63
CA MET A 398 25.41 -2.28 5.65
C MET A 398 24.34 -3.16 5.02
N SER A 399 23.86 -4.12 5.78
CA SER A 399 22.82 -5.03 5.33
C SER A 399 21.83 -5.35 6.43
N ALA A 400 20.54 -5.38 6.08
CA ALA A 400 19.45 -5.77 6.97
C ALA A 400 18.59 -6.86 6.33
N LEU A 401 17.94 -7.66 7.16
CA LEU A 401 17.15 -8.80 6.73
C LEU A 401 15.67 -8.42 6.62
N LEU A 402 15.02 -8.84 5.53
CA LEU A 402 13.59 -8.67 5.33
C LEU A 402 12.87 -9.83 6.01
N ARG A 403 12.39 -9.61 7.24
CA ARG A 403 11.75 -10.62 8.07
C ARG A 403 10.28 -10.28 8.32
N ALA A 404 9.41 -11.26 8.12
CA ALA A 404 8.01 -11.15 8.48
C ALA A 404 7.52 -12.48 9.05
N ARG A 405 6.82 -12.44 10.19
CA ARG A 405 6.10 -13.58 10.78
C ARG A 405 6.97 -14.86 10.92
N GLY A 406 8.21 -14.71 11.38
CA GLY A 406 9.17 -15.82 11.62
C GLY A 406 9.81 -16.40 10.36
N ARG A 407 9.73 -15.70 9.22
CA ARG A 407 10.31 -16.11 7.94
C ARG A 407 11.26 -15.06 7.39
N LEU A 408 12.32 -15.53 6.73
CA LEU A 408 13.25 -14.68 5.99
C LEU A 408 12.79 -14.55 4.54
N LEU A 409 12.29 -13.39 4.16
CA LEU A 409 11.83 -13.09 2.80
C LEU A 409 12.98 -12.66 1.90
N GLY A 410 14.05 -12.10 2.47
CA GLY A 410 15.15 -11.55 1.70
C GLY A 410 16.08 -10.70 2.56
N ARG A 411 16.87 -9.87 1.88
CA ARG A 411 17.89 -9.02 2.47
C ARG A 411 18.03 -7.75 1.64
N VAL A 412 18.16 -6.62 2.31
CA VAL A 412 18.55 -5.35 1.70
C VAL A 412 20.00 -5.07 2.02
N THR A 413 20.76 -4.62 1.03
CA THR A 413 22.17 -4.26 1.18
C THR A 413 22.39 -2.91 0.55
N VAL A 414 23.09 -2.03 1.25
CA VAL A 414 23.35 -0.66 0.81
C VAL A 414 24.82 -0.29 0.99
N TRP A 415 25.30 0.59 0.12
CA TRP A 415 26.70 1.02 0.05
C TRP A 415 26.79 2.55 -0.03
N ARG A 416 27.82 3.11 0.61
CA ARG A 416 28.22 4.52 0.47
C ARG A 416 29.52 4.63 -0.32
N ASP A 417 29.57 5.64 -1.18
CA ASP A 417 30.76 6.04 -1.93
C ASP A 417 31.14 7.52 -1.66
N GLY A 418 32.32 7.92 -2.12
CA GLY A 418 32.77 9.31 -2.07
C GLY A 418 33.05 9.83 -0.65
N ASP A 419 32.57 11.04 -0.37
CA ASP A 419 32.87 11.81 0.86
C ASP A 419 31.83 11.62 1.98
N ARG A 420 30.84 10.71 1.83
CA ARG A 420 29.86 10.45 2.88
C ARG A 420 30.51 9.80 4.10
N ALA A 421 29.99 10.12 5.29
CA ALA A 421 30.41 9.45 6.50
C ALA A 421 30.11 7.93 6.41
N PRO A 422 31.01 7.04 6.87
CA PRO A 422 30.74 5.61 6.99
C PRO A 422 29.47 5.30 7.78
N PHE A 423 28.83 4.16 7.48
CA PHE A 423 27.66 3.72 8.23
C PHE A 423 27.98 3.45 9.71
N GLY A 424 27.09 3.89 10.60
CA GLY A 424 27.14 3.65 12.03
C GLY A 424 26.06 2.70 12.54
N ALA A 425 25.96 2.54 13.87
CA ALA A 425 24.92 1.72 14.51
C ALA A 425 23.51 2.32 14.32
N ASP A 426 23.38 3.65 14.41
CA ASP A 426 22.08 4.33 14.24
C ASP A 426 21.54 4.18 12.80
N ASP A 427 22.43 4.14 11.80
CA ASP A 427 22.07 3.85 10.41
C ASP A 427 21.53 2.42 10.25
N LEU A 428 22.13 1.44 10.96
CA LEU A 428 21.66 0.06 10.95
C LEU A 428 20.28 -0.08 11.59
N ASP A 429 20.06 0.55 12.75
CA ASP A 429 18.75 0.51 13.42
C ASP A 429 17.65 1.11 12.53
N LEU A 430 17.97 2.16 11.77
CA LEU A 430 17.06 2.73 10.77
C LEU A 430 16.82 1.77 9.60
N LEU A 431 17.87 1.16 9.05
CA LEU A 431 17.73 0.19 7.96
C LEU A 431 16.94 -1.05 8.40
N GLU A 432 17.13 -1.55 9.61
CA GLU A 432 16.37 -2.66 10.19
C GLU A 432 14.89 -2.30 10.35
N GLU A 433 14.58 -1.07 10.78
CA GLU A 433 13.20 -0.60 10.87
C GLU A 433 12.54 -0.50 9.48
N ILE A 434 13.25 0.02 8.49
CA ILE A 434 12.81 0.07 7.08
C ILE A 434 12.61 -1.34 6.53
N ALA A 435 13.57 -2.24 6.76
CA ALA A 435 13.53 -3.62 6.32
C ALA A 435 12.35 -4.38 6.93
N SER A 436 12.02 -4.13 8.20
CA SER A 436 10.85 -4.73 8.86
C SER A 436 9.54 -4.28 8.22
N ARG A 437 9.40 -3.01 7.84
CA ARG A 437 8.19 -2.50 7.17
C ARG A 437 8.07 -3.05 5.75
N ALA A 438 9.17 -3.03 5.01
CA ALA A 438 9.22 -3.58 3.66
C ALA A 438 8.93 -5.07 3.63
N ALA A 439 9.44 -5.83 4.60
CA ALA A 439 9.16 -7.26 4.71
C ALA A 439 7.67 -7.56 4.89
N LEU A 440 6.93 -6.75 5.67
CA LEU A 440 5.48 -6.93 5.80
C LEU A 440 4.74 -6.68 4.48
N VAL A 441 5.14 -5.64 3.73
CA VAL A 441 4.55 -5.34 2.42
C VAL A 441 4.85 -6.45 1.42
N VAL A 442 6.10 -6.91 1.35
CA VAL A 442 6.51 -8.04 0.50
C VAL A 442 5.77 -9.33 0.88
N ASP A 443 5.59 -9.62 2.18
CA ASP A 443 4.82 -10.78 2.63
C ASP A 443 3.36 -10.70 2.19
N ASN A 444 2.75 -9.51 2.30
CA ASN A 444 1.37 -9.27 1.89
C ASN A 444 1.21 -9.42 0.37
N ALA A 445 2.09 -8.81 -0.42
CA ALA A 445 2.13 -8.96 -1.88
C ALA A 445 2.23 -10.44 -2.30
N ARG A 446 3.14 -11.20 -1.66
CA ARG A 446 3.28 -12.65 -1.89
C ARG A 446 2.01 -13.43 -1.52
N ARG A 447 1.42 -13.18 -0.36
CA ARG A 447 0.21 -13.89 0.10
C ARG A 447 -0.97 -13.61 -0.83
N TYR A 448 -1.16 -12.35 -1.21
CA TYR A 448 -2.17 -11.94 -2.17
C TYR A 448 -1.98 -12.65 -3.51
N ALA A 449 -0.75 -12.69 -4.03
CA ALA A 449 -0.42 -13.39 -5.27
C ALA A 449 -0.68 -14.91 -5.16
N ARG A 450 -0.33 -15.54 -4.02
CA ARG A 450 -0.60 -16.97 -3.77
C ARG A 450 -2.09 -17.27 -3.76
N GLU A 451 -2.87 -16.46 -3.06
CA GLU A 451 -4.32 -16.60 -2.97
C GLU A 451 -4.97 -16.43 -4.35
N ARG A 452 -4.61 -15.37 -5.07
CA ARG A 452 -5.09 -15.14 -6.45
C ARG A 452 -4.71 -16.29 -7.38
N HIS A 453 -3.47 -16.78 -7.32
CA HIS A 453 -3.02 -17.90 -8.15
C HIS A 453 -3.76 -19.20 -7.82
N ALA A 454 -4.03 -19.47 -6.53
CA ALA A 454 -4.79 -20.64 -6.11
C ALA A 454 -6.24 -20.60 -6.64
N SER A 455 -6.90 -19.45 -6.51
CA SER A 455 -8.28 -19.25 -7.00
C SER A 455 -8.40 -19.41 -8.51
N VAL A 456 -7.50 -18.78 -9.28
CA VAL A 456 -7.46 -18.91 -10.75
C VAL A 456 -7.15 -20.34 -11.17
N SER A 457 -6.25 -21.03 -10.46
CA SER A 457 -5.91 -22.43 -10.76
C SER A 457 -7.08 -23.37 -10.50
N LEU A 458 -7.80 -23.20 -9.39
CA LEU A 458 -9.00 -23.96 -9.06
C LEU A 458 -10.07 -23.76 -10.14
N GLN A 459 -10.38 -22.52 -10.49
CA GLN A 459 -11.36 -22.20 -11.51
C GLN A 459 -11.00 -22.78 -12.88
N ARG A 460 -9.74 -22.69 -13.32
CA ARG A 460 -9.28 -23.34 -14.56
C ARG A 460 -9.44 -24.86 -14.54
N SER A 461 -9.29 -25.49 -13.37
CA SER A 461 -9.54 -26.92 -13.21
C SER A 461 -11.03 -27.27 -13.27
N LEU A 462 -11.90 -26.31 -12.95
CA LEU A 462 -13.36 -26.45 -12.97
C LEU A 462 -13.99 -26.11 -14.33
N LEU A 463 -13.24 -25.64 -15.33
CA LEU A 463 -13.75 -25.38 -16.68
C LEU A 463 -13.37 -26.51 -17.66
N PRO A 464 -14.17 -26.76 -18.72
CA PRO A 464 -13.83 -27.76 -19.73
C PRO A 464 -12.64 -27.32 -20.60
N PRO A 465 -12.12 -28.22 -21.46
CA PRO A 465 -11.23 -27.84 -22.55
C PRO A 465 -11.85 -26.70 -23.38
N MET A 466 -11.03 -25.73 -23.77
CA MET A 466 -11.46 -24.56 -24.55
C MET A 466 -11.86 -24.91 -25.99
N THR A 467 -11.52 -26.12 -26.45
CA THR A 467 -11.86 -26.62 -27.78
C THR A 467 -12.23 -28.09 -27.66
N THR A 468 -13.37 -28.46 -28.24
CA THR A 468 -13.85 -29.84 -28.28
C THR A 468 -14.24 -30.19 -29.70
N GLU A 469 -13.77 -31.34 -30.19
CA GLU A 469 -14.20 -31.90 -31.46
C GLU A 469 -14.97 -33.20 -31.23
N THR A 470 -16.18 -33.26 -31.78
CA THR A 470 -17.05 -34.45 -31.74
C THR A 470 -17.55 -34.77 -33.15
N ALA A 471 -18.27 -35.88 -33.30
CA ALA A 471 -18.96 -36.19 -34.56
C ALA A 471 -20.02 -35.13 -34.92
N ALA A 472 -20.63 -34.48 -33.92
CA ALA A 472 -21.70 -33.51 -34.11
C ALA A 472 -21.24 -32.06 -34.23
N VAL A 473 -20.14 -31.67 -33.58
CA VAL A 473 -19.68 -30.27 -33.56
C VAL A 473 -18.17 -30.13 -33.50
N GLN A 474 -17.67 -29.02 -34.05
CA GLN A 474 -16.38 -28.44 -33.69
C GLN A 474 -16.65 -27.19 -32.83
N SER A 475 -16.16 -27.14 -31.60
CA SER A 475 -16.40 -26.01 -30.71
C SER A 475 -15.13 -25.29 -30.27
N SER A 476 -15.26 -24.01 -29.99
CA SER A 476 -14.27 -23.21 -29.28
C SER A 476 -14.98 -22.26 -28.32
N SER A 477 -14.42 -22.12 -27.13
CA SER A 477 -14.87 -21.14 -26.16
C SER A 477 -13.82 -20.07 -25.89
N VAL A 478 -14.31 -18.90 -25.49
CA VAL A 478 -13.53 -17.81 -24.94
C VAL A 478 -14.15 -17.45 -23.60
N TYR A 479 -13.28 -17.34 -22.61
CA TYR A 479 -13.64 -17.07 -21.23
C TYR A 479 -12.76 -15.96 -20.69
N LEU A 480 -13.38 -14.91 -20.18
CA LEU A 480 -12.70 -13.71 -19.69
C LEU A 480 -13.35 -13.28 -18.36
N PRO A 481 -12.73 -13.60 -17.21
CA PRO A 481 -13.27 -13.23 -15.91
C PRO A 481 -13.05 -11.75 -15.59
N THR A 482 -13.95 -11.17 -14.82
CA THR A 482 -13.87 -9.79 -14.31
C THR A 482 -12.65 -9.61 -13.40
N ASP A 483 -12.02 -8.43 -13.41
CA ASP A 483 -10.81 -8.13 -12.60
C ASP A 483 -11.12 -7.84 -11.11
N THR A 484 -12.24 -8.32 -10.59
CA THR A 484 -12.56 -8.19 -9.16
C THR A 484 -11.52 -8.92 -8.32
N ALA A 485 -11.29 -8.47 -7.08
CA ALA A 485 -10.13 -8.82 -6.25
C ALA A 485 -9.87 -10.33 -6.00
N GLY A 486 -10.81 -11.22 -6.38
CA GLY A 486 -10.66 -12.68 -6.34
C GLY A 486 -10.33 -13.35 -7.68
N GLY A 487 -10.59 -12.71 -8.83
CA GLY A 487 -10.37 -13.27 -10.17
C GLY A 487 -11.15 -14.57 -10.46
N VAL A 488 -12.25 -14.81 -9.74
CA VAL A 488 -13.10 -16.01 -9.85
C VAL A 488 -14.51 -15.64 -10.24
N SER A 489 -15.09 -16.41 -11.14
CA SER A 489 -16.30 -16.06 -11.88
C SER A 489 -17.43 -17.09 -11.68
N GLY A 490 -18.66 -16.61 -11.86
CA GLY A 490 -19.91 -17.38 -11.81
C GLY A 490 -20.22 -18.13 -13.11
N ASP A 491 -19.78 -17.59 -14.24
CA ASP A 491 -19.95 -18.16 -15.58
C ASP A 491 -19.38 -19.57 -15.76
N TRP A 492 -20.11 -20.42 -16.51
CA TRP A 492 -19.58 -21.67 -17.06
C TRP A 492 -20.13 -22.02 -18.44
N PHE A 493 -19.43 -22.95 -19.08
CA PHE A 493 -19.89 -23.62 -20.27
C PHE A 493 -19.50 -25.10 -20.22
N ASP A 494 -20.14 -25.93 -21.03
CA ASP A 494 -19.69 -27.31 -21.30
C ASP A 494 -20.12 -27.79 -22.69
N VAL A 495 -19.40 -28.78 -23.21
CA VAL A 495 -19.72 -29.48 -24.46
C VAL A 495 -19.68 -30.97 -24.16
N ILE A 496 -20.85 -31.57 -24.01
CA ILE A 496 -21.02 -32.91 -23.45
C ILE A 496 -21.44 -33.85 -24.59
N PRO A 497 -20.61 -34.85 -24.95
CA PRO A 497 -21.03 -35.90 -25.88
C PRO A 497 -22.18 -36.71 -25.27
N LEU A 498 -23.29 -36.82 -26.00
CA LEU A 498 -24.46 -37.59 -25.60
C LEU A 498 -24.46 -38.96 -26.30
N SER A 499 -25.51 -39.74 -26.07
CA SER A 499 -25.77 -40.96 -26.85
C SER A 499 -25.85 -40.66 -28.35
N SER A 500 -25.65 -41.68 -29.18
CA SER A 500 -26.02 -41.61 -30.60
C SER A 500 -25.26 -40.55 -31.41
N ALA A 501 -23.99 -40.30 -31.06
CA ALA A 501 -23.16 -39.23 -31.63
C ALA A 501 -23.72 -37.80 -31.43
N ARG A 502 -24.77 -37.62 -30.62
CA ARG A 502 -25.34 -36.30 -30.31
C ARG A 502 -24.42 -35.53 -29.37
N VAL A 503 -24.70 -34.24 -29.20
CA VAL A 503 -23.96 -33.37 -28.27
C VAL A 503 -24.91 -32.45 -27.52
N ALA A 504 -24.60 -32.16 -26.27
CA ALA A 504 -25.17 -31.06 -25.52
C ALA A 504 -24.19 -29.90 -25.43
N LEU A 505 -24.69 -28.68 -25.62
CA LEU A 505 -23.99 -27.42 -25.42
C LEU A 505 -24.66 -26.71 -24.26
N VAL A 506 -23.85 -26.21 -23.33
CA VAL A 506 -24.32 -25.58 -22.10
C VAL A 506 -23.59 -24.28 -21.91
N VAL A 507 -24.32 -23.22 -21.57
CA VAL A 507 -23.77 -21.98 -21.00
C VAL A 507 -24.68 -21.55 -19.86
N GLY A 508 -24.09 -21.06 -18.78
CA GLY A 508 -24.85 -20.52 -17.66
C GLY A 508 -24.01 -19.57 -16.83
N ASP A 509 -24.71 -18.84 -15.97
CA ASP A 509 -24.11 -17.88 -15.03
C ASP A 509 -24.76 -18.00 -13.65
N VAL A 510 -23.94 -17.89 -12.60
CA VAL A 510 -24.39 -17.88 -11.21
C VAL A 510 -24.40 -16.45 -10.73
N VAL A 511 -25.55 -15.99 -10.23
CA VAL A 511 -25.71 -14.63 -9.72
C VAL A 511 -24.69 -14.35 -8.61
N GLY A 512 -23.90 -13.28 -8.79
CA GLY A 512 -22.87 -12.82 -7.86
C GLY A 512 -21.45 -13.24 -8.26
N HIS A 513 -20.45 -12.71 -7.55
CA HIS A 513 -19.05 -12.89 -7.93
C HIS A 513 -18.19 -13.51 -6.81
N GLY A 514 -17.06 -14.11 -7.18
CA GLY A 514 -16.07 -14.64 -6.24
C GLY A 514 -16.27 -16.11 -5.84
N LEU A 515 -15.61 -16.53 -4.77
CA LEU A 515 -15.38 -17.95 -4.46
C LEU A 515 -16.68 -18.77 -4.27
N GLN A 516 -17.73 -18.17 -3.71
CA GLN A 516 -19.02 -18.85 -3.52
C GLN A 516 -19.75 -19.10 -4.85
N ALA A 517 -19.77 -18.12 -5.75
CA ALA A 517 -20.35 -18.26 -7.09
C ALA A 517 -19.62 -19.35 -7.88
N THR A 518 -18.28 -19.36 -7.86
CA THR A 518 -17.49 -20.42 -8.52
C THR A 518 -17.70 -21.81 -7.93
N ALA A 519 -17.89 -21.92 -6.61
CA ALA A 519 -18.20 -23.21 -5.99
C ALA A 519 -19.58 -23.72 -6.45
N MET A 520 -20.58 -22.85 -6.54
CA MET A 520 -21.91 -23.19 -7.07
C MET A 520 -21.85 -23.54 -8.55
N MET A 521 -21.14 -22.77 -9.36
CA MET A 521 -20.87 -23.07 -10.76
C MET A 521 -20.32 -24.48 -10.95
N GLY A 522 -19.30 -24.88 -10.16
CA GLY A 522 -18.74 -26.23 -10.22
C GLY A 522 -19.75 -27.34 -9.87
N ARG A 523 -20.66 -27.08 -8.92
CA ARG A 523 -21.76 -28.01 -8.56
C ARG A 523 -22.78 -28.11 -9.68
N LEU A 524 -23.22 -26.98 -10.24
CA LEU A 524 -24.20 -26.95 -11.33
C LEU A 524 -23.66 -27.61 -12.59
N ARG A 525 -22.42 -27.32 -12.98
CA ARG A 525 -21.75 -27.99 -14.10
C ARG A 525 -21.72 -29.51 -13.92
N THR A 526 -21.36 -29.98 -12.72
CA THR A 526 -21.34 -31.42 -12.41
C THR A 526 -22.74 -32.03 -12.46
N ALA A 527 -23.75 -31.32 -11.94
CA ALA A 527 -25.14 -31.76 -11.98
C ALA A 527 -25.64 -31.86 -13.43
N VAL A 528 -25.44 -30.82 -14.25
CA VAL A 528 -25.80 -30.82 -15.68
C VAL A 528 -25.15 -31.99 -16.40
N ARG A 529 -23.86 -32.25 -16.17
CA ARG A 529 -23.18 -33.39 -16.79
C ARG A 529 -23.78 -34.73 -16.40
N THR A 530 -24.13 -34.89 -15.12
CA THR A 530 -24.77 -36.11 -14.62
C THR A 530 -26.17 -36.30 -15.20
N LEU A 531 -26.95 -35.22 -15.33
CA LEU A 531 -28.29 -35.24 -15.92
C LEU A 531 -28.23 -35.46 -17.44
N ALA A 532 -27.25 -34.86 -18.13
CA ALA A 532 -27.00 -35.07 -19.55
C ALA A 532 -26.58 -36.51 -19.86
N ASP A 533 -25.83 -37.18 -18.97
CA ASP A 533 -25.50 -38.61 -19.10
C ASP A 533 -26.74 -39.51 -19.00
N LEU A 534 -27.83 -39.04 -18.37
CA LEU A 534 -29.13 -39.71 -18.38
C LEU A 534 -29.95 -39.42 -19.65
N ASP A 535 -29.42 -38.56 -20.53
CA ASP A 535 -29.95 -38.23 -21.85
C ASP A 535 -31.38 -37.64 -21.80
N LEU A 536 -31.62 -36.83 -20.76
CA LEU A 536 -32.88 -36.13 -20.52
C LEU A 536 -33.11 -35.03 -21.57
N GLU A 537 -34.39 -34.80 -21.89
CA GLU A 537 -34.79 -33.67 -22.74
C GLU A 537 -34.50 -32.32 -22.05
N PRO A 538 -34.26 -31.23 -22.80
CA PRO A 538 -33.86 -29.95 -22.24
C PRO A 538 -34.76 -29.40 -21.13
N ASP A 539 -36.08 -29.54 -21.27
CA ASP A 539 -37.08 -29.08 -20.30
C ASP A 539 -37.03 -29.86 -18.98
N GLU A 540 -36.89 -31.19 -19.08
CA GLU A 540 -36.78 -32.07 -17.91
C GLU A 540 -35.45 -31.87 -17.17
N LEU A 541 -34.35 -31.70 -17.91
CA LEU A 541 -33.03 -31.43 -17.34
C LEU A 541 -33.03 -30.12 -16.54
N LEU A 542 -33.56 -29.03 -17.11
CA LEU A 542 -33.62 -27.74 -16.42
C LEU A 542 -34.55 -27.80 -15.20
N THR A 543 -35.65 -28.56 -15.28
CA THR A 543 -36.54 -28.79 -14.13
C THR A 543 -35.81 -29.46 -12.97
N HIS A 544 -35.03 -30.52 -13.24
CA HIS A 544 -34.22 -31.17 -12.21
C HIS A 544 -33.09 -30.27 -11.68
N LEU A 545 -32.53 -29.41 -12.53
CA LEU A 545 -31.51 -28.46 -12.12
C LEU A 545 -32.10 -27.37 -11.21
N ASP A 546 -33.31 -26.88 -11.49
CA ASP A 546 -34.06 -25.93 -10.66
C ASP A 546 -34.35 -26.50 -9.27
N ASP A 547 -34.80 -27.76 -9.20
CA ASP A 547 -35.01 -28.48 -7.94
C ASP A 547 -33.71 -28.60 -7.12
N LEU A 548 -32.59 -28.89 -7.80
CA LEU A 548 -31.28 -28.96 -7.15
C LEU A 548 -30.88 -27.59 -6.59
N VAL A 549 -30.93 -26.52 -7.39
CA VAL A 549 -30.59 -25.15 -6.93
C VAL A 549 -31.45 -24.76 -5.73
N SER A 550 -32.75 -25.02 -5.78
CA SER A 550 -33.68 -24.80 -4.67
C SER A 550 -33.24 -25.52 -3.38
N GLN A 551 -32.81 -26.79 -3.48
CA GLN A 551 -32.30 -27.54 -2.33
C GLN A 551 -31.00 -26.94 -1.79
N LEU A 552 -30.06 -26.57 -2.67
CA LEU A 552 -28.77 -26.00 -2.27
C LEU A 552 -28.91 -24.66 -1.54
N THR A 553 -29.87 -23.84 -1.94
CA THR A 553 -30.21 -22.57 -1.27
C THR A 553 -30.73 -22.80 0.14
N VAL A 554 -31.53 -23.85 0.37
CA VAL A 554 -32.02 -24.24 1.71
C VAL A 554 -30.88 -24.77 2.60
N GLU A 555 -29.96 -25.57 2.06
CA GLU A 555 -28.80 -26.08 2.81
C GLU A 555 -27.86 -24.95 3.26
N ASN A 556 -27.56 -23.99 2.38
CA ASN A 556 -26.65 -22.89 2.71
C ASN A 556 -27.22 -21.93 3.76
N SER A 557 -28.54 -21.71 3.75
CA SER A 557 -29.21 -20.86 4.76
C SER A 557 -29.27 -21.48 6.16
N SER A 558 -29.06 -22.80 6.29
CA SER A 558 -29.11 -23.51 7.58
C SER A 558 -27.77 -23.58 8.32
N TYR A 559 -26.63 -23.24 7.68
CA TYR A 559 -25.32 -23.15 8.34
C TYR A 559 -25.04 -21.77 8.97
N GLU A 560 -25.78 -20.71 8.60
CA GLU A 560 -25.51 -19.35 9.11
C GLU A 560 -26.19 -18.99 10.45
N ASN A 561 -27.09 -19.81 11.03
CA ASN A 561 -27.82 -19.42 12.26
C ASN A 561 -27.72 -20.41 13.43
N GLY A 562 -26.60 -20.31 14.16
CA GLY A 562 -26.52 -20.61 15.60
C GLY A 562 -26.96 -19.45 16.50
N THR A 563 -27.19 -18.25 15.96
CA THR A 563 -27.68 -17.09 16.73
C THR A 563 -28.34 -16.07 15.80
N GLN A 564 -29.61 -15.77 16.11
CA GLN A 564 -30.49 -14.71 15.61
C GLN A 564 -31.50 -15.13 14.51
N ALA A 565 -32.71 -14.64 14.73
CA ALA A 565 -33.92 -14.91 13.97
C ALA A 565 -33.78 -14.44 12.50
N PRO A 566 -34.56 -15.01 11.56
CA PRO A 566 -34.50 -14.62 10.16
C PRO A 566 -35.15 -13.24 9.99
N GLU A 567 -34.36 -12.18 10.11
CA GLU A 567 -34.72 -10.93 9.44
C GLU A 567 -34.74 -11.23 7.94
N ARG A 568 -35.84 -10.81 7.31
CA ARG A 568 -36.12 -10.99 5.89
C ARG A 568 -35.00 -10.35 5.05
N ARG A 569 -33.92 -11.09 4.79
CA ARG A 569 -33.12 -10.89 3.57
C ARG A 569 -34.11 -11.02 2.41
N SER A 570 -34.24 -9.99 1.60
CA SER A 570 -35.15 -9.98 0.45
C SER A 570 -34.96 -11.25 -0.36
N ALA A 571 -36.04 -11.79 -0.94
CA ALA A 571 -35.97 -12.92 -1.87
C ALA A 571 -35.03 -12.70 -3.09
N TYR A 572 -34.50 -11.49 -3.25
CA TYR A 572 -33.50 -11.06 -4.24
C TYR A 572 -32.03 -11.27 -3.81
N ASP A 573 -31.76 -11.60 -2.54
CA ASP A 573 -30.43 -12.06 -2.06
C ASP A 573 -30.30 -13.59 -2.16
N SER A 574 -31.28 -14.25 -2.78
CA SER A 574 -31.32 -15.70 -2.99
C SER A 574 -30.38 -16.09 -4.13
N PHE A 575 -29.53 -17.09 -3.89
CA PHE A 575 -28.72 -17.77 -4.91
C PHE A 575 -29.58 -18.19 -6.10
N GLY A 576 -29.41 -17.52 -7.24
CA GLY A 576 -30.04 -17.86 -8.52
C GLY A 576 -28.97 -18.15 -9.58
N ALA A 577 -29.34 -18.88 -10.62
CA ALA A 577 -28.45 -19.13 -11.76
C ALA A 577 -29.23 -19.12 -13.07
N THR A 578 -28.63 -18.63 -14.14
CA THR A 578 -29.15 -18.77 -15.50
C THR A 578 -28.51 -19.97 -16.19
N CYS A 579 -29.24 -20.62 -17.09
CA CYS A 579 -28.71 -21.76 -17.86
C CYS A 579 -29.43 -21.90 -19.19
N LEU A 580 -28.68 -22.01 -20.27
CA LEU A 580 -29.14 -22.43 -21.59
C LEU A 580 -28.58 -23.82 -21.88
N TYR A 581 -29.47 -24.77 -22.14
CA TYR A 581 -29.12 -26.14 -22.49
C TYR A 581 -29.63 -26.45 -23.90
N VAL A 582 -28.71 -26.86 -24.79
CA VAL A 582 -28.99 -27.15 -26.19
C VAL A 582 -28.51 -28.56 -26.52
N THR A 583 -29.34 -29.38 -27.16
CA THR A 583 -28.94 -30.68 -27.71
C THR A 583 -28.98 -30.62 -29.24
N TYR A 584 -28.00 -31.25 -29.89
CA TYR A 584 -27.95 -31.34 -31.35
C TYR A 584 -27.71 -32.78 -31.79
N ASP A 585 -28.58 -33.28 -32.66
CA ASP A 585 -28.45 -34.58 -33.31
C ASP A 585 -27.89 -34.40 -34.74
N PRO A 586 -26.67 -34.86 -35.03
CA PRO A 586 -26.06 -34.67 -36.34
C PRO A 586 -26.65 -35.57 -37.43
N VAL A 587 -27.46 -36.58 -37.08
CA VAL A 587 -28.11 -37.47 -38.05
C VAL A 587 -29.46 -36.91 -38.48
N SER A 588 -30.31 -36.53 -37.51
CA SER A 588 -31.62 -35.93 -37.81
C SER A 588 -31.54 -34.43 -38.08
N ARG A 589 -30.40 -33.80 -37.78
CA ARG A 589 -30.17 -32.35 -37.83
C ARG A 589 -31.06 -31.54 -36.90
N GLN A 590 -31.74 -32.20 -35.97
CA GLN A 590 -32.60 -31.56 -35.00
C GLN A 590 -31.77 -30.97 -33.86
N CYS A 591 -32.13 -29.74 -33.50
CA CYS A 591 -31.60 -29.02 -32.37
C CYS A 591 -32.75 -28.73 -31.41
N ALA A 592 -32.65 -29.16 -30.16
CA ALA A 592 -33.63 -28.87 -29.12
C ALA A 592 -32.97 -28.05 -28.01
N MET A 593 -33.66 -27.03 -27.50
CA MET A 593 -33.08 -26.16 -26.47
C MET A 593 -34.12 -25.63 -25.51
N ALA A 594 -33.72 -25.39 -24.27
CA ALA A 594 -34.51 -24.70 -23.27
C ALA A 594 -33.62 -23.72 -22.50
N SER A 595 -34.21 -22.63 -22.03
CA SER A 595 -33.51 -21.58 -21.27
C SER A 595 -34.18 -21.32 -19.93
N ALA A 596 -33.37 -21.26 -18.88
CA ALA A 596 -33.73 -20.76 -17.55
C ALA A 596 -33.06 -19.40 -17.35
N GLY A 597 -33.78 -18.31 -17.61
CA GLY A 597 -33.32 -16.93 -17.43
C GLY A 597 -32.13 -16.49 -18.30
N HIS A 598 -31.67 -17.32 -19.24
CA HIS A 598 -30.46 -17.07 -20.03
C HIS A 598 -30.77 -16.47 -21.41
N PRO A 599 -29.92 -15.58 -21.97
CA PRO A 599 -30.14 -15.01 -23.29
C PRO A 599 -30.24 -16.06 -24.41
N PRO A 600 -31.02 -15.79 -25.49
CA PRO A 600 -31.16 -16.72 -26.59
C PRO A 600 -29.85 -16.84 -27.41
N PRO A 601 -29.52 -18.02 -27.94
CA PRO A 601 -28.32 -18.20 -28.75
C PRO A 601 -28.46 -17.54 -30.13
N ALA A 602 -27.34 -17.07 -30.68
CA ALA A 602 -27.26 -16.65 -32.07
C ALA A 602 -26.92 -17.85 -32.97
N LEU A 603 -27.57 -17.94 -34.12
CA LEU A 603 -27.32 -18.92 -35.17
C LEU A 603 -26.80 -18.21 -36.42
N VAL A 604 -25.63 -18.64 -36.87
CA VAL A 604 -25.06 -18.28 -38.18
C VAL A 604 -25.35 -19.44 -39.13
N ALA A 605 -26.26 -19.24 -40.08
CA ALA A 605 -26.59 -20.23 -41.09
C ALA A 605 -25.47 -20.33 -42.15
N PRO A 606 -25.40 -21.42 -42.94
CA PRO A 606 -24.32 -21.63 -43.91
C PRO A 606 -24.28 -20.61 -45.05
N ASP A 607 -25.38 -19.88 -45.27
CA ASP A 607 -25.48 -18.77 -46.22
C ASP A 607 -24.92 -17.44 -45.67
N GLY A 608 -24.46 -17.43 -44.41
CA GLY A 608 -23.95 -16.26 -43.70
C GLY A 608 -25.02 -15.44 -42.98
N THR A 609 -26.30 -15.84 -43.05
CA THR A 609 -27.37 -15.16 -42.33
C THR A 609 -27.22 -15.39 -40.82
N VAL A 610 -27.25 -14.31 -40.04
CA VAL A 610 -27.22 -14.36 -38.57
C VAL A 610 -28.59 -14.05 -38.00
N GLY A 611 -29.10 -14.91 -37.12
CA GLY A 611 -30.37 -14.73 -36.41
C GLY A 611 -30.28 -15.17 -34.96
N TYR A 612 -31.20 -14.72 -34.12
CA TYR A 612 -31.39 -15.26 -32.78
C TYR A 612 -32.45 -16.35 -32.84
N VAL A 613 -32.24 -17.44 -32.10
CA VAL A 613 -33.27 -18.48 -31.96
C VAL A 613 -34.38 -17.96 -31.05
N ASP A 614 -35.63 -18.19 -31.43
CA ASP A 614 -36.81 -17.72 -30.69
C ASP A 614 -37.09 -18.62 -29.48
N VAL A 615 -36.18 -18.57 -28.49
CA VAL A 615 -36.33 -19.25 -27.20
C VAL A 615 -36.94 -18.28 -26.22
N SER A 616 -38.11 -18.62 -25.66
CA SER A 616 -38.69 -17.89 -24.53
C SER A 616 -38.01 -18.34 -23.24
N PRO A 617 -37.17 -17.50 -22.60
CA PRO A 617 -36.50 -17.91 -21.36
C PRO A 617 -37.54 -18.06 -20.24
N GLY A 618 -37.50 -19.20 -19.55
CA GLY A 618 -38.16 -19.36 -18.27
C GLY A 618 -37.50 -18.51 -17.17
N PRO A 619 -37.99 -18.55 -15.92
CA PRO A 619 -37.33 -17.85 -14.82
C PRO A 619 -35.92 -18.41 -14.55
N PRO A 620 -35.02 -17.64 -13.91
CA PRO A 620 -33.76 -18.16 -13.42
C PRO A 620 -33.96 -19.34 -12.45
N LEU A 621 -33.00 -20.26 -12.44
CA LEU A 621 -33.00 -21.43 -11.56
C LEU A 621 -33.02 -21.01 -10.09
N GLY A 622 -33.83 -21.69 -9.28
CA GLY A 622 -34.00 -21.44 -7.84
C GLY A 622 -35.04 -20.35 -7.50
N VAL A 623 -35.53 -19.60 -8.49
CA VAL A 623 -36.60 -18.60 -8.30
C VAL A 623 -37.98 -19.26 -8.33
N GLY A 624 -38.10 -20.39 -9.03
CA GLY A 624 -39.36 -21.09 -9.30
C GLY A 624 -40.16 -20.45 -10.44
N GLY A 625 -41.07 -21.23 -11.03
CA GLY A 625 -41.94 -20.80 -12.15
C GLY A 625 -41.81 -21.69 -13.38
N LEU A 626 -42.02 -22.99 -13.18
CA LEU A 626 -42.14 -23.98 -14.25
C LEU A 626 -43.35 -23.70 -15.16
N PRO A 627 -43.34 -24.14 -16.43
CA PRO A 627 -42.32 -24.98 -17.08
C PRO A 627 -41.21 -24.19 -17.82
N PHE A 628 -40.07 -24.85 -18.07
CA PHE A 628 -39.11 -24.41 -19.09
C PHE A 628 -39.56 -24.95 -20.45
N GLU A 629 -39.93 -24.07 -21.38
CA GLU A 629 -40.46 -24.49 -22.67
C GLU A 629 -39.33 -24.87 -23.64
N PRO A 630 -39.30 -26.10 -24.19
CA PRO A 630 -38.31 -26.49 -25.18
C PRO A 630 -38.68 -25.96 -26.56
N VAL A 631 -37.68 -25.52 -27.31
CA VAL A 631 -37.78 -25.14 -28.73
C VAL A 631 -37.00 -26.14 -29.56
N GLU A 632 -37.64 -26.67 -30.59
CA GLU A 632 -37.06 -27.59 -31.55
C GLU A 632 -36.94 -26.92 -32.93
N MET A 633 -35.79 -27.10 -33.57
CA MET A 633 -35.56 -26.60 -34.93
C MET A 633 -34.56 -27.46 -35.69
N GLU A 634 -34.71 -27.50 -37.01
CA GLU A 634 -33.69 -28.10 -37.88
C GLU A 634 -32.53 -27.12 -38.09
N VAL A 635 -31.30 -27.62 -37.95
CA VAL A 635 -30.07 -26.84 -38.13
C VAL A 635 -29.20 -27.49 -39.19
N GLU A 636 -29.01 -26.77 -40.30
CA GLU A 636 -28.18 -27.25 -41.40
C GLU A 636 -26.72 -27.48 -40.95
N PRO A 637 -26.06 -28.55 -41.42
CA PRO A 637 -24.64 -28.78 -41.18
C PRO A 637 -23.77 -27.60 -41.64
N GLY A 638 -22.75 -27.26 -40.86
CA GLY A 638 -21.86 -26.13 -41.11
C GLY A 638 -22.35 -24.81 -40.49
N SER A 639 -23.56 -24.77 -39.95
CA SER A 639 -24.04 -23.63 -39.15
C SER A 639 -23.20 -23.44 -37.89
N VAL A 640 -23.14 -22.22 -37.36
CA VAL A 640 -22.46 -21.93 -36.09
C VAL A 640 -23.44 -21.40 -35.07
N LEU A 641 -23.60 -22.13 -33.96
CA LEU A 641 -24.30 -21.66 -32.77
C LEU A 641 -23.32 -20.87 -31.89
N ALA A 642 -23.74 -19.70 -31.45
CA ALA A 642 -23.03 -18.84 -30.51
C ALA A 642 -23.87 -18.68 -29.24
N LEU A 643 -23.43 -19.32 -28.16
CA LEU A 643 -23.99 -19.21 -26.82
C LEU A 643 -23.09 -18.27 -26.01
N TYR A 644 -23.66 -17.38 -25.22
CA TYR A 644 -22.90 -16.32 -24.54
C TYR A 644 -23.58 -15.89 -23.24
N THR A 645 -22.79 -15.41 -22.30
CA THR A 645 -23.28 -14.80 -21.06
C THR A 645 -23.57 -13.31 -21.27
N ASP A 646 -24.40 -12.76 -20.40
CA ASP A 646 -24.84 -11.36 -20.43
C ASP A 646 -23.66 -10.38 -20.38
N GLY A 647 -22.56 -10.68 -19.69
CA GLY A 647 -21.36 -9.82 -19.67
C GLY A 647 -20.76 -9.51 -21.05
N LEU A 648 -21.07 -10.29 -22.09
CA LEU A 648 -20.66 -9.99 -23.48
C LEU A 648 -21.52 -8.88 -24.13
N VAL A 649 -22.80 -8.78 -23.75
CA VAL A 649 -23.80 -7.94 -24.41
C VAL A 649 -24.31 -6.80 -23.52
N GLU A 650 -24.39 -6.99 -22.21
CA GLU A 650 -24.80 -5.98 -21.25
C GLU A 650 -23.69 -4.97 -21.01
N ARG A 651 -24.08 -3.69 -21.01
CA ARG A 651 -23.17 -2.57 -20.75
C ARG A 651 -23.83 -1.63 -19.74
N PRO A 652 -23.07 -0.95 -18.87
CA PRO A 652 -23.64 -0.04 -17.87
C PRO A 652 -24.51 1.11 -18.41
N GLN A 653 -24.49 1.37 -19.72
CA GLN A 653 -25.16 2.50 -20.39
C GLN A 653 -25.93 2.09 -21.66
N ALA A 654 -25.99 0.80 -22.02
CA ALA A 654 -26.67 0.33 -23.22
C ALA A 654 -27.70 -0.74 -22.86
N ASP A 655 -28.78 -0.81 -23.64
CA ASP A 655 -29.80 -1.84 -23.51
C ASP A 655 -29.26 -3.20 -24.00
N LEU A 656 -29.79 -4.30 -23.45
CA LEU A 656 -29.43 -5.67 -23.81
C LEU A 656 -29.63 -5.90 -25.33
N ASP A 657 -30.69 -5.34 -25.89
CA ASP A 657 -31.02 -5.42 -27.32
C ASP A 657 -29.93 -4.78 -28.20
N GLU A 658 -29.32 -3.68 -27.76
CA GLU A 658 -28.21 -3.03 -28.48
C GLU A 658 -26.96 -3.90 -28.47
N GLY A 659 -26.65 -4.51 -27.33
CA GLY A 659 -25.56 -5.48 -27.18
C GLY A 659 -25.72 -6.69 -28.09
N MET A 660 -26.92 -7.27 -28.12
CA MET A 660 -27.27 -8.37 -29.02
C MET A 660 -27.18 -7.96 -30.49
N ALA A 661 -27.67 -6.78 -30.87
CA ALA A 661 -27.53 -6.28 -32.23
C ALA A 661 -26.05 -6.10 -32.64
N ALA A 662 -25.18 -5.66 -31.71
CA ALA A 662 -23.74 -5.56 -31.93
C ALA A 662 -23.08 -6.93 -32.10
N LEU A 663 -23.42 -7.91 -31.26
CA LEU A 663 -22.94 -9.29 -31.38
C LEU A 663 -23.33 -9.91 -32.72
N LYS A 664 -24.61 -9.80 -33.10
CA LYS A 664 -25.11 -10.23 -34.41
C LYS A 664 -24.32 -9.62 -35.57
N SER A 665 -24.09 -8.31 -35.52
CA SER A 665 -23.34 -7.59 -36.55
C SER A 665 -21.88 -8.05 -36.62
N ARG A 666 -21.26 -8.34 -35.46
CA ARG A 666 -19.88 -8.81 -35.40
C ARG A 666 -19.72 -10.24 -35.92
N LEU A 667 -20.64 -11.14 -35.56
CA LEU A 667 -20.68 -12.50 -36.10
C LEU A 667 -20.85 -12.51 -37.63
N ALA A 668 -21.70 -11.62 -38.17
CA ALA A 668 -21.85 -11.49 -39.62
C ALA A 668 -20.57 -10.99 -40.31
N ALA A 669 -19.82 -10.08 -39.67
CA ALA A 669 -18.59 -9.50 -40.23
C ALA A 669 -17.34 -10.38 -40.05
N ALA A 670 -17.33 -11.31 -39.09
CA ALA A 670 -16.13 -12.04 -38.69
C ALA A 670 -15.80 -13.28 -39.57
N ASP A 671 -16.60 -13.56 -40.59
CA ASP A 671 -16.46 -14.74 -41.47
C ASP A 671 -16.32 -16.06 -40.69
N VAL A 672 -17.22 -16.23 -39.71
CA VAL A 672 -17.22 -17.31 -38.70
C VAL A 672 -17.25 -18.71 -39.35
N LEU A 673 -17.78 -18.82 -40.56
CA LEU A 673 -17.95 -20.07 -41.30
C LEU A 673 -16.62 -20.57 -41.90
N ALA A 674 -15.75 -19.67 -42.38
CA ALA A 674 -14.52 -20.03 -43.07
C ALA A 674 -13.28 -20.06 -42.16
N ARG A 675 -13.29 -19.33 -41.05
CA ARG A 675 -12.13 -19.16 -40.16
C ARG A 675 -12.12 -20.16 -38.98
N PRO A 676 -10.97 -20.38 -38.33
CA PRO A 676 -10.92 -21.14 -37.08
C PRO A 676 -11.73 -20.45 -35.97
N LEU A 677 -12.68 -21.17 -35.35
CA LEU A 677 -13.58 -20.61 -34.34
C LEU A 677 -12.84 -19.95 -33.17
N ARG A 678 -11.66 -20.46 -32.81
CA ARG A 678 -10.83 -19.90 -31.74
C ARG A 678 -10.35 -18.48 -32.00
N GLU A 679 -9.98 -18.18 -33.24
CA GLU A 679 -9.52 -16.84 -33.62
C GLU A 679 -10.70 -15.88 -33.66
N VAL A 680 -11.80 -16.33 -34.26
CA VAL A 680 -13.05 -15.56 -34.37
C VAL A 680 -13.62 -15.24 -33.00
N GLY A 681 -13.72 -16.21 -32.09
CA GLY A 681 -14.23 -15.98 -30.75
C GLY A 681 -13.40 -14.96 -29.96
N ARG A 682 -12.06 -14.99 -30.10
CA ARG A 682 -11.17 -14.02 -29.45
C ARG A 682 -11.36 -12.61 -30.01
N GLU A 683 -11.52 -12.48 -31.32
CA GLU A 683 -11.78 -11.22 -31.99
C GLU A 683 -13.15 -10.63 -31.57
N VAL A 684 -14.19 -11.45 -31.58
CA VAL A 684 -15.54 -11.06 -31.16
C VAL A 684 -15.54 -10.55 -29.72
N VAL A 685 -14.93 -11.29 -28.79
CA VAL A 685 -14.85 -10.89 -27.38
C VAL A 685 -14.00 -9.64 -27.20
N ALA A 686 -12.84 -9.54 -27.88
CA ALA A 686 -11.98 -8.36 -27.76
C ALA A 686 -12.65 -7.07 -28.26
N ASP A 687 -13.54 -7.14 -29.25
CA ASP A 687 -14.22 -5.97 -29.81
C ASP A 687 -15.48 -5.59 -29.04
N LEU A 688 -16.16 -6.54 -28.40
CA LEU A 688 -17.45 -6.33 -27.74
C LEU A 688 -17.34 -6.14 -26.23
N ALA A 689 -16.37 -6.80 -25.57
CA ALA A 689 -16.24 -6.79 -24.12
C ALA A 689 -15.84 -5.40 -23.60
N PRO A 690 -16.49 -4.90 -22.54
CA PRO A 690 -16.16 -3.61 -21.95
C PRO A 690 -14.77 -3.59 -21.31
N SER A 691 -14.12 -2.41 -21.30
CA SER A 691 -12.84 -2.20 -20.61
C SER A 691 -12.95 -0.96 -19.70
N PRO A 692 -12.95 -1.11 -18.36
CA PRO A 692 -12.84 -2.36 -17.60
C PRO A 692 -14.11 -3.24 -17.72
N LEU A 693 -13.94 -4.54 -17.49
CA LEU A 693 -15.05 -5.50 -17.47
C LEU A 693 -16.00 -5.18 -16.31
N SER A 694 -17.29 -5.10 -16.60
CA SER A 694 -18.35 -4.98 -15.60
C SER A 694 -18.79 -6.32 -15.04
N ASP A 695 -18.71 -7.37 -15.85
CA ASP A 695 -19.06 -8.75 -15.49
C ASP A 695 -18.19 -9.76 -16.26
N ASP A 696 -18.35 -11.03 -15.92
CA ASP A 696 -17.68 -12.16 -16.54
C ASP A 696 -18.19 -12.39 -17.97
N VAL A 697 -17.29 -12.81 -18.86
CA VAL A 697 -17.61 -13.00 -20.28
C VAL A 697 -17.30 -14.42 -20.70
N THR A 698 -18.33 -15.10 -21.17
CA THR A 698 -18.26 -16.42 -21.79
C THR A 698 -18.86 -16.38 -23.19
N LEU A 699 -18.14 -16.92 -24.16
CA LEU A 699 -18.63 -17.15 -25.52
C LEU A 699 -18.27 -18.57 -25.95
N LEU A 700 -19.27 -19.39 -26.23
CA LEU A 700 -19.12 -20.73 -26.82
C LEU A 700 -19.61 -20.71 -28.27
N LEU A 701 -18.67 -20.91 -29.20
CA LEU A 701 -18.97 -21.10 -30.61
C LEU A 701 -18.95 -22.60 -30.93
N ALA A 702 -20.01 -23.12 -31.54
CA ALA A 702 -20.11 -24.51 -31.96
C ALA A 702 -20.55 -24.60 -33.42
N ARG A 703 -19.65 -25.05 -34.30
CA ARG A 703 -19.95 -25.33 -35.70
C ARG A 703 -20.53 -26.73 -35.81
N THR A 704 -21.77 -26.83 -36.30
CA THR A 704 -22.48 -28.10 -36.50
C THR A 704 -21.85 -28.91 -37.63
N ARG A 705 -21.86 -30.23 -37.46
CA ARG A 705 -21.46 -31.24 -38.43
C ARG A 705 -22.66 -32.15 -38.64
N GLY A 706 -22.88 -32.59 -39.88
CA GLY A 706 -23.91 -33.58 -40.20
C GLY A 706 -23.26 -34.92 -40.45
N VAL A 707 -23.91 -36.00 -40.03
CA VAL A 707 -23.57 -37.34 -40.52
C VAL A 707 -24.06 -37.46 -41.97
N PRO A 708 -23.18 -37.75 -42.94
CA PRO A 708 -23.61 -37.91 -44.32
C PRO A 708 -24.63 -39.04 -44.46
N ALA A 709 -25.60 -38.90 -45.37
CA ALA A 709 -26.66 -39.90 -45.54
C ALA A 709 -26.12 -41.31 -45.89
N GLN A 710 -24.97 -41.39 -46.54
CA GLN A 710 -24.29 -42.65 -46.86
C GLN A 710 -23.69 -43.36 -45.63
N ASP A 711 -23.51 -42.64 -44.53
CA ASP A 711 -22.92 -43.07 -43.26
C ASP A 711 -23.99 -43.35 -42.20
N SER A 712 -25.27 -43.35 -42.57
CA SER A 712 -26.36 -43.76 -41.69
C SER A 712 -27.41 -44.54 -42.45
N VAL A 713 -28.00 -45.55 -41.82
CA VAL A 713 -29.14 -46.27 -42.39
C VAL A 713 -30.13 -46.60 -41.28
N MET A 714 -31.41 -46.57 -41.60
CA MET A 714 -32.51 -46.91 -40.70
C MET A 714 -33.43 -47.91 -41.40
N TRP A 715 -33.84 -48.93 -40.66
CA TRP A 715 -34.85 -49.90 -41.07
C TRP A 715 -35.97 -49.94 -40.04
N VAL A 716 -37.21 -49.91 -40.51
CA VAL A 716 -38.39 -50.15 -39.68
C VAL A 716 -38.76 -51.63 -39.83
N LEU A 717 -38.76 -52.34 -38.71
CA LEU A 717 -39.00 -53.77 -38.61
C LEU A 717 -40.38 -54.01 -38.00
N GLU A 718 -41.12 -54.93 -38.61
CA GLU A 718 -42.37 -55.43 -38.03
C GLU A 718 -42.07 -56.23 -36.74
N PRO A 719 -42.95 -56.16 -35.73
CA PRO A 719 -42.76 -56.83 -34.44
C PRO A 719 -43.05 -58.35 -34.52
N ASP A 720 -42.43 -59.04 -35.47
CA ASP A 720 -42.50 -60.49 -35.67
C ASP A 720 -41.12 -61.11 -35.39
N PRO A 721 -41.00 -62.09 -34.47
CA PRO A 721 -39.76 -62.81 -34.21
C PRO A 721 -39.06 -63.38 -35.46
N ALA A 722 -39.78 -63.66 -36.54
CA ALA A 722 -39.18 -64.10 -37.80
C ALA A 722 -38.24 -63.06 -38.44
N VAL A 723 -38.49 -61.77 -38.21
CA VAL A 723 -37.75 -60.63 -38.81
C VAL A 723 -36.35 -60.45 -38.20
N VAL A 724 -36.05 -61.08 -37.06
CA VAL A 724 -34.70 -61.04 -36.45
C VAL A 724 -33.63 -61.59 -37.40
N ALA A 725 -33.95 -62.61 -38.19
CA ALA A 725 -33.03 -63.13 -39.20
C ALA A 725 -32.76 -62.12 -40.33
N ASP A 726 -33.80 -61.40 -40.75
CA ASP A 726 -33.68 -60.35 -41.77
C ASP A 726 -32.88 -59.16 -41.24
N ALA A 727 -33.09 -58.75 -39.99
CA ALA A 727 -32.33 -57.70 -39.33
C ALA A 727 -30.82 -58.00 -39.32
N ARG A 728 -30.43 -59.26 -39.01
CA ARG A 728 -29.03 -59.69 -39.08
C ARG A 728 -28.49 -59.59 -40.50
N ALA A 729 -29.22 -60.08 -41.50
CA ALA A 729 -28.80 -60.01 -42.91
C ALA A 729 -28.65 -58.55 -43.40
N LEU A 730 -29.52 -57.65 -42.96
CA LEU A 730 -29.46 -56.21 -43.26
C LEU A 730 -28.19 -55.57 -42.67
N VAL A 731 -27.90 -55.85 -41.39
CA VAL A 731 -26.70 -55.36 -40.70
C VAL A 731 -25.43 -55.87 -41.37
N VAL A 732 -25.32 -57.18 -41.60
CA VAL A 732 -24.17 -57.80 -42.28
C VAL A 732 -23.97 -57.16 -43.65
N GLY A 733 -25.03 -57.07 -44.45
CA GLY A 733 -24.97 -56.50 -45.79
C GLY A 733 -24.63 -55.00 -45.81
N GLN A 734 -24.97 -54.25 -44.75
CA GLN A 734 -24.58 -52.85 -44.62
C GLN A 734 -23.11 -52.71 -44.21
N LEU A 735 -22.63 -53.51 -43.27
CA LEU A 735 -21.24 -53.45 -42.81
C LEU A 735 -20.26 -53.81 -43.92
N SER A 736 -20.55 -54.84 -44.73
CA SER A 736 -19.72 -55.13 -45.91
C SER A 736 -19.78 -54.02 -46.96
N ARG A 737 -20.90 -53.28 -47.09
CA ARG A 737 -20.98 -52.08 -47.95
C ARG A 737 -20.14 -50.92 -47.41
N TRP A 738 -19.92 -50.86 -46.10
CA TRP A 738 -19.06 -49.88 -45.44
C TRP A 738 -17.61 -50.34 -45.28
N ASP A 739 -17.25 -51.52 -45.79
CA ASP A 739 -15.92 -52.13 -45.66
C ASP A 739 -15.52 -52.38 -44.19
N LEU A 740 -16.50 -52.80 -43.37
CA LEU A 740 -16.36 -53.06 -41.94
C LEU A 740 -16.52 -54.55 -41.61
N ASP A 741 -15.97 -55.43 -42.45
CA ASP A 741 -16.12 -56.89 -42.32
C ASP A 741 -15.61 -57.42 -40.97
N GLU A 742 -14.62 -56.77 -40.35
CA GLU A 742 -14.08 -57.13 -39.03
C GLU A 742 -15.11 -56.96 -37.89
N LEU A 743 -16.07 -56.04 -38.03
CA LEU A 743 -17.09 -55.78 -37.00
C LEU A 743 -18.34 -56.64 -37.17
N VAL A 744 -18.49 -57.31 -38.32
CA VAL A 744 -19.72 -58.03 -38.72
C VAL A 744 -20.21 -58.99 -37.63
N PHE A 745 -19.34 -59.89 -37.15
CA PHE A 745 -19.73 -60.88 -36.15
C PHE A 745 -20.29 -60.23 -34.87
N THR A 746 -19.60 -59.20 -34.39
CA THR A 746 -19.94 -58.53 -33.13
C THR A 746 -21.22 -57.71 -33.28
N THR A 747 -21.34 -56.91 -34.34
CA THR A 747 -22.52 -56.05 -34.57
C THR A 747 -23.76 -56.89 -34.93
N GLU A 748 -23.60 -58.00 -35.68
CA GLU A 748 -24.70 -58.93 -35.96
C GLU A 748 -25.29 -59.49 -34.67
N LEU A 749 -24.43 -59.93 -33.74
CA LEU A 749 -24.87 -60.45 -32.44
C LEU A 749 -25.56 -59.37 -31.61
N VAL A 750 -25.00 -58.15 -31.56
CA VAL A 750 -25.60 -57.00 -30.87
C VAL A 750 -26.99 -56.70 -31.44
N ALA A 751 -27.10 -56.54 -32.76
CA ALA A 751 -28.37 -56.26 -33.41
C ALA A 751 -29.39 -57.39 -33.17
N SER A 752 -28.96 -58.65 -33.25
CA SER A 752 -29.82 -59.81 -32.96
C SER A 752 -30.40 -59.75 -31.55
N GLU A 753 -29.57 -59.50 -30.54
CA GLU A 753 -29.99 -59.42 -29.15
C GLU A 753 -30.90 -58.20 -28.89
N LEU A 754 -30.55 -57.04 -29.43
CA LEU A 754 -31.32 -55.81 -29.26
C LEU A 754 -32.69 -55.90 -29.92
N VAL A 755 -32.75 -56.33 -31.19
CA VAL A 755 -34.02 -56.48 -31.94
C VAL A 755 -34.88 -57.58 -31.31
N THR A 756 -34.31 -58.71 -30.89
CA THR A 756 -35.07 -59.76 -30.18
C THR A 756 -35.70 -59.22 -28.90
N ASN A 757 -34.95 -58.43 -28.12
CA ASN A 757 -35.46 -57.82 -26.90
C ASN A 757 -36.56 -56.78 -27.21
N ALA A 758 -36.35 -55.93 -28.21
CA ALA A 758 -37.35 -54.97 -28.66
C ALA A 758 -38.65 -55.69 -29.04
N ILE A 759 -38.62 -56.66 -29.97
CA ILE A 759 -39.82 -57.41 -30.39
C ILE A 759 -40.53 -58.09 -29.21
N ARG A 760 -39.78 -58.68 -28.28
CA ARG A 760 -40.36 -59.39 -27.13
C ARG A 760 -41.06 -58.46 -26.13
N TYR A 761 -40.60 -57.22 -25.99
CA TYR A 761 -41.03 -56.30 -24.93
C TYR A 761 -41.72 -55.01 -25.44
N ALA A 762 -41.75 -54.78 -26.76
CA ALA A 762 -42.32 -53.59 -27.43
C ALA A 762 -43.86 -53.53 -27.42
N GLY A 763 -44.55 -54.57 -26.94
CA GLY A 763 -46.02 -54.58 -26.90
C GLY A 763 -46.71 -54.56 -28.28
N GLY A 764 -45.98 -54.88 -29.36
CA GLY A 764 -46.53 -55.03 -30.71
C GLY A 764 -46.48 -53.77 -31.60
N GLY A 765 -45.75 -52.72 -31.23
CA GLY A 765 -45.46 -51.60 -32.15
C GLY A 765 -44.19 -51.80 -32.98
N PRO A 766 -43.95 -50.96 -34.01
CA PRO A 766 -42.80 -51.08 -34.91
C PRO A 766 -41.48 -50.91 -34.16
N VAL A 767 -40.44 -51.64 -34.60
CA VAL A 767 -39.08 -51.56 -34.05
C VAL A 767 -38.18 -50.91 -35.07
N GLU A 768 -37.45 -49.87 -34.70
CA GLU A 768 -36.50 -49.19 -35.60
C GLU A 768 -35.09 -49.67 -35.31
N LEU A 769 -34.38 -50.18 -36.32
CA LEU A 769 -32.97 -50.52 -36.26
C LEU A 769 -32.18 -49.51 -37.08
N LYS A 770 -31.21 -48.84 -36.46
CA LYS A 770 -30.39 -47.81 -37.11
C LYS A 770 -28.92 -48.09 -36.90
N LEU A 771 -28.14 -47.98 -37.98
CA LEU A 771 -26.68 -47.99 -37.93
C LEU A 771 -26.15 -46.61 -38.33
N ILE A 772 -25.16 -46.12 -37.59
CA ILE A 772 -24.52 -44.82 -37.83
C ILE A 772 -23.00 -45.01 -37.80
N ARG A 773 -22.31 -44.57 -38.85
CA ARG A 773 -20.86 -44.60 -38.99
C ARG A 773 -20.31 -43.19 -38.76
N THR A 774 -19.58 -43.01 -37.67
CA THR A 774 -18.88 -41.77 -37.33
C THR A 774 -17.39 -42.06 -37.08
N THR A 775 -16.82 -41.54 -35.99
CA THR A 775 -15.54 -42.05 -35.44
C THR A 775 -15.70 -43.43 -34.81
N THR A 776 -16.93 -43.79 -34.45
CA THR A 776 -17.34 -45.12 -33.97
C THR A 776 -18.51 -45.63 -34.82
N LEU A 777 -18.73 -46.94 -34.80
CA LEU A 777 -19.95 -47.56 -35.31
C LEU A 777 -20.99 -47.59 -34.19
N ILE A 778 -22.14 -46.98 -34.43
CA ILE A 778 -23.26 -46.95 -33.49
C ILE A 778 -24.38 -47.84 -34.04
N CYS A 779 -24.89 -48.73 -33.19
CA CYS A 779 -26.09 -49.51 -33.46
C CYS A 779 -27.19 -49.15 -32.45
N GLU A 780 -28.33 -48.70 -32.97
CA GLU A 780 -29.50 -48.29 -32.20
C GLU A 780 -30.69 -49.16 -32.52
N VAL A 781 -31.44 -49.54 -31.47
CA VAL A 781 -32.74 -50.17 -31.60
C VAL A 781 -33.75 -49.39 -30.78
N SER A 782 -34.75 -48.81 -31.44
CA SER A 782 -35.83 -48.08 -30.81
C SER A 782 -37.13 -48.88 -30.82
N ASP A 783 -37.87 -48.81 -29.72
CA ASP A 783 -39.16 -49.46 -29.57
C ASP A 783 -40.10 -48.61 -28.69
N PRO A 784 -41.44 -48.78 -28.81
CA PRO A 784 -42.41 -47.94 -28.09
C PRO A 784 -42.56 -48.29 -26.59
N SER A 785 -41.82 -49.27 -26.06
CA SER A 785 -41.89 -49.62 -24.64
C SER A 785 -41.18 -48.57 -23.78
N SER A 786 -41.83 -48.15 -22.70
CA SER A 786 -41.22 -47.33 -21.64
C SER A 786 -40.53 -48.18 -20.55
N THR A 787 -40.43 -49.50 -20.74
CA THR A 787 -39.89 -50.40 -19.70
C THR A 787 -38.36 -50.38 -19.68
N GLN A 788 -37.79 -50.11 -18.50
CA GLN A 788 -36.33 -50.07 -18.31
C GLN A 788 -35.67 -51.43 -18.52
N PRO A 789 -34.68 -51.54 -19.44
CA PRO A 789 -33.89 -52.74 -19.59
C PRO A 789 -32.98 -52.92 -18.36
N ARG A 790 -33.07 -54.08 -17.70
CA ARG A 790 -32.20 -54.42 -16.56
C ARG A 790 -31.19 -55.50 -16.95
N MET A 791 -29.92 -55.23 -16.73
CA MET A 791 -28.88 -56.26 -16.83
C MET A 791 -29.12 -57.31 -15.75
N ARG A 792 -29.22 -58.59 -16.14
CA ARG A 792 -29.41 -59.71 -15.22
C ARG A 792 -28.20 -60.65 -15.31
N ARG A 793 -27.72 -61.15 -14.17
CA ARG A 793 -26.82 -62.31 -14.15
C ARG A 793 -27.68 -63.56 -14.26
N ALA A 794 -27.87 -64.05 -15.48
CA ALA A 794 -28.61 -65.28 -15.74
C ALA A 794 -27.92 -66.47 -15.04
N ARG A 795 -28.70 -67.35 -14.41
CA ARG A 795 -28.16 -68.59 -13.81
C ARG A 795 -27.67 -69.54 -14.91
N ALA A 796 -26.82 -70.51 -14.56
CA ALA A 796 -26.23 -71.43 -15.53
C ALA A 796 -27.28 -72.17 -16.39
N THR A 797 -28.49 -72.37 -15.86
CA THR A 797 -29.62 -73.08 -16.49
C THR A 797 -30.69 -72.16 -17.09
N GLU A 798 -30.55 -70.83 -17.05
CA GLU A 798 -31.51 -69.90 -17.66
C GLU A 798 -31.13 -69.61 -19.11
N GLU A 799 -32.08 -69.86 -20.03
CA GLU A 799 -31.94 -69.62 -21.48
C GLU A 799 -32.08 -68.13 -21.86
N GLY A 800 -32.58 -67.28 -20.95
CA GLY A 800 -32.79 -65.85 -21.19
C GLY A 800 -32.00 -64.95 -20.23
N GLY A 801 -31.88 -63.66 -20.58
CA GLY A 801 -31.31 -62.63 -19.70
C GLY A 801 -29.80 -62.40 -19.82
N ARG A 802 -29.14 -62.99 -20.82
CA ARG A 802 -27.70 -62.78 -21.10
C ARG A 802 -27.42 -61.70 -22.14
N GLY A 803 -28.40 -61.31 -22.97
CA GLY A 803 -28.20 -60.39 -24.10
C GLY A 803 -27.51 -59.08 -23.76
N LEU A 804 -28.03 -58.33 -22.79
CA LEU A 804 -27.39 -57.07 -22.36
C LEU A 804 -26.01 -57.27 -21.73
N PHE A 805 -25.76 -58.42 -21.09
CA PHE A 805 -24.44 -58.74 -20.56
C PHE A 805 -23.45 -59.04 -21.68
N LEU A 806 -23.86 -59.74 -22.73
CA LEU A 806 -23.05 -59.99 -23.92
C LEU A 806 -22.74 -58.67 -24.65
N ILE A 807 -23.74 -57.83 -24.86
CA ILE A 807 -23.57 -56.50 -25.46
C ILE A 807 -22.52 -55.70 -24.68
N ALA A 808 -22.66 -55.63 -23.35
CA ALA A 808 -21.72 -54.92 -22.49
C ALA A 808 -20.28 -55.46 -22.50
N GLN A 809 -20.04 -56.70 -22.96
CA GLN A 809 -18.69 -57.28 -23.11
C GLN A 809 -18.12 -57.08 -24.53
N LEU A 810 -18.98 -56.78 -25.50
CA LEU A 810 -18.66 -56.76 -26.93
C LEU A 810 -18.63 -55.34 -27.51
N THR A 811 -19.13 -54.36 -26.77
CA THR A 811 -19.20 -52.95 -27.17
C THR A 811 -18.42 -52.09 -26.19
N GLU A 812 -17.92 -50.95 -26.66
CA GLU A 812 -17.12 -50.02 -25.85
C GLU A 812 -18.02 -49.28 -24.86
N ARG A 813 -19.15 -48.77 -25.38
CA ARG A 813 -20.21 -48.13 -24.60
C ARG A 813 -21.56 -48.66 -25.04
N TRP A 814 -22.52 -48.63 -24.15
CA TRP A 814 -23.92 -48.92 -24.43
C TRP A 814 -24.80 -48.22 -23.40
N GLY A 815 -26.05 -47.96 -23.76
CA GLY A 815 -26.98 -47.29 -22.87
C GLY A 815 -28.42 -47.38 -23.35
N SER A 816 -29.33 -46.74 -22.62
CA SER A 816 -30.73 -46.58 -23.00
C SER A 816 -31.12 -45.12 -22.89
N ARG A 817 -31.72 -44.57 -23.94
CA ARG A 817 -32.38 -43.27 -23.98
C ARG A 817 -33.88 -43.47 -23.88
N TYR A 818 -34.58 -42.64 -23.13
CA TYR A 818 -36.03 -42.59 -23.13
C TYR A 818 -36.49 -41.36 -23.88
N THR A 819 -37.54 -41.53 -24.68
CA THR A 819 -38.23 -40.42 -25.32
C THR A 819 -39.69 -40.45 -24.87
N ARG A 820 -40.44 -39.39 -25.16
CA ARG A 820 -41.89 -39.34 -24.87
C ARG A 820 -42.67 -40.47 -25.55
N HIS A 821 -42.10 -41.11 -26.57
CA HIS A 821 -42.77 -42.09 -27.43
C HIS A 821 -42.17 -43.50 -27.35
N GLY A 822 -41.17 -43.73 -26.49
CA GLY A 822 -40.55 -45.04 -26.37
C GLY A 822 -39.17 -44.99 -25.73
N LYS A 823 -38.34 -45.96 -26.10
CA LYS A 823 -36.93 -46.02 -25.70
C LYS A 823 -36.05 -46.38 -26.90
N THR A 824 -34.80 -45.96 -26.85
CA THR A 824 -33.74 -46.38 -27.75
C THR A 824 -32.64 -47.04 -26.94
N ILE A 825 -32.27 -48.27 -27.29
CA ILE A 825 -31.05 -48.92 -26.77
C ILE A 825 -29.97 -48.74 -27.82
N TRP A 826 -28.80 -48.23 -27.40
CA TRP A 826 -27.71 -47.91 -28.31
C TRP A 826 -26.42 -48.57 -27.84
N THR A 827 -25.52 -48.79 -28.80
CA THR A 827 -24.20 -49.40 -28.58
C THR A 827 -23.17 -48.72 -29.46
N GLU A 828 -21.93 -48.60 -28.95
CA GLU A 828 -20.79 -48.02 -29.66
C GLU A 828 -19.68 -49.06 -29.81
N GLN A 829 -19.15 -49.19 -31.02
CA GLN A 829 -18.01 -50.05 -31.35
C GLN A 829 -16.93 -49.22 -32.04
N THR A 830 -15.68 -49.43 -31.65
CA THR A 830 -14.53 -48.77 -32.27
C THR A 830 -14.36 -49.25 -33.72
N LEU A 831 -14.08 -48.33 -34.64
CA LEU A 831 -13.80 -48.70 -36.04
C LEU A 831 -12.39 -49.29 -36.20
N PRO A 832 -12.19 -50.29 -37.07
CA PRO A 832 -10.86 -50.83 -37.37
C PRO A 832 -9.91 -49.75 -37.89
N GLY A 833 -8.70 -49.67 -37.33
CA GLY A 833 -7.68 -48.69 -37.74
C GLY A 833 -7.87 -47.27 -37.19
N ALA A 834 -8.81 -47.05 -36.26
CA ALA A 834 -8.80 -45.84 -35.43
C ALA A 834 -7.55 -45.83 -34.53
N PRO A 835 -6.88 -44.67 -34.34
CA PRO A 835 -5.63 -44.55 -33.59
C PRO A 835 -5.75 -44.84 -32.09
#